data_AF-V2XIK0-F1
#
_entry.id   AF-V2XIK0-F1
#
_cell.length_a   1.000
_cell.length_b   1.000
_cell.length_c   1.000
_cell.angle_alpha   90.00
_cell.angle_beta   90.00
_cell.angle_gamma   90.00
#
_symmetry.space_group_name_H-M   'P 1'
#
loop_
_entity.id
_entity.type
_entity.pdbx_description
1 polymer ?
#
loop_
_entity_poly.entity_id
_entity_poly.type
_entity_poly.pdbx_seq_one_letter_code
_entity_poly.pdbx_strand_id
1 'polypeptide(L)'
;MLGAYKKDSTSNVHGSWFPASTQNMLKIKNTKLKAILLACVGISSTSAGLPRAEGALVEVEDVSRFVIPFIGTTRGGHVFPGATRPHGMIKVGMDTDSPENHAGYDANPKFSVTGFSQLHDSGTGGAIPLSNFKIWAFNNCTSFEECPTSLDSRKMPRKILRDGRPDDFASPGYFSTNLSNTLRVELTATSRAALHRYTFPKNTTLPRILVDITNDGIRSSTNQELILDEKTARVKGGAMFTASFGPGYYKAYTCVDFKGEGFELGQPVEWGAWTGNSPVRGTTKLVQLYYGFRSELGALFGWNLAPSGQTKILVRVGVSFINADKACANAEQDIPDFDFNQVQAESRAEWNELLGRIQVDTEGVPEDTVKLFYSSLYRTHISPADYTGENPHWISSEPYYDSLYCNWDTYRTLYPLMSLHDPETFARIVRGMIDIQRNEGWLPECRGATAQHWIQGGSNADPILAEFWVKFHDYAKTLNVSGDDLYNALLADAELQPPDWNLQGRQANTWKLLNYIPHDIVDSNGANSKQVSRTLEHAFGDFVIAQVAKVLGHTEDVQKYNQRATNYLNVWNPNVSVPDAPAIKGMMQPRSSNGTFDFTDPRHCSIHDPEKATCFLDAANLDGFYEGSPIIYSQYVPHDTARLVDLQGGADSFVERLDFIFENDYFESTDEPSQQMPYMYHYANRPGLSTQRSRQVIARDFNTSVFGLPGNDDSGAMGSYVAFYLVGLYPLPGTTQFLLSSPYFKEVSFFIPVLNKTTIIKANGFVGNPEDGTGGTVFVKSVRVNGEVYKSNCYLDWDVFVNGSIVDLELTDDINVTCGDGPQALPPSLSTGGYS
;
A
#
# COMPACT_ATOMS: atom_id res chain seq x y z
N MET A 1 -12.85 17.57 -51.44
CA MET A 1 -13.90 17.58 -52.49
C MET A 1 -15.25 17.47 -51.81
N LEU A 2 -16.05 18.53 -51.99
CA LEU A 2 -17.52 18.70 -51.95
C LEU A 2 -18.46 17.59 -51.42
N GLY A 3 -19.44 18.04 -50.62
CA GLY A 3 -20.79 17.45 -50.42
C GLY A 3 -21.19 17.38 -48.93
N ALA A 4 -21.87 18.32 -48.25
CA ALA A 4 -23.00 19.22 -48.51
C ALA A 4 -24.41 18.58 -48.39
N TYR A 5 -25.12 18.97 -47.30
CA TYR A 5 -26.58 19.22 -47.16
C TYR A 5 -27.58 18.04 -47.15
N LYS A 6 -28.79 18.07 -46.55
CA LYS A 6 -29.49 18.78 -45.44
C LYS A 6 -30.95 18.22 -45.40
N LYS A 7 -31.70 18.52 -44.31
CA LYS A 7 -33.18 18.67 -44.15
C LYS A 7 -34.03 17.41 -43.87
N ASP A 8 -34.72 17.35 -42.71
CA ASP A 8 -36.07 17.91 -42.35
C ASP A 8 -37.21 17.09 -42.98
N SER A 9 -38.33 16.67 -42.38
CA SER A 9 -39.09 17.15 -41.21
C SER A 9 -40.35 16.25 -40.97
N THR A 10 -40.82 16.20 -39.71
CA THR A 10 -42.23 16.25 -39.20
C THR A 10 -43.26 15.09 -39.32
N SER A 11 -43.74 14.67 -38.12
CA SER A 11 -45.17 14.56 -37.64
C SER A 11 -46.04 13.40 -38.20
N ASN A 12 -47.04 12.78 -37.54
CA ASN A 12 -47.73 12.91 -36.24
C ASN A 12 -48.68 11.67 -36.12
N VAL A 13 -48.84 11.03 -34.94
CA VAL A 13 -50.05 11.02 -34.08
C VAL A 13 -50.91 9.72 -34.00
N HIS A 14 -51.27 9.41 -32.73
CA HIS A 14 -52.37 8.60 -32.13
C HIS A 14 -51.83 7.41 -31.30
N GLY A 15 -51.89 7.40 -29.96
CA GLY A 15 -53.06 7.52 -29.06
C GLY A 15 -53.42 6.09 -28.62
N SER A 16 -53.60 5.67 -27.35
CA SER A 16 -54.13 6.34 -26.16
C SER A 16 -54.29 5.29 -25.02
N TRP A 17 -54.52 5.77 -23.78
CA TRP A 17 -55.17 5.12 -22.61
C TRP A 17 -54.32 4.67 -21.40
N PHE A 18 -54.45 5.51 -20.36
CA PHE A 18 -54.21 5.39 -18.91
C PHE A 18 -55.13 4.32 -18.24
N PRO A 19 -54.83 3.82 -17.01
CA PRO A 19 -55.01 4.61 -15.79
C PRO A 19 -53.96 4.47 -14.68
N ALA A 20 -53.85 5.58 -13.95
CA ALA A 20 -53.27 5.69 -12.63
C ALA A 20 -54.01 4.84 -11.60
N SER A 21 -53.28 4.28 -10.62
CA SER A 21 -53.79 4.18 -9.26
C SER A 21 -52.66 4.02 -8.23
N THR A 22 -52.74 4.90 -7.23
CA THR A 22 -52.46 4.69 -5.81
C THR A 22 -51.06 4.33 -5.32
N GLN A 23 -50.41 5.37 -4.78
CA GLN A 23 -49.75 5.39 -3.48
C GLN A 23 -49.93 4.12 -2.63
N ASN A 24 -48.82 3.49 -2.26
CA ASN A 24 -48.61 3.03 -0.89
C ASN A 24 -47.12 2.95 -0.58
N MET A 25 -46.66 3.96 0.16
CA MET A 25 -45.41 3.95 0.90
C MET A 25 -45.47 2.86 1.98
N LEU A 26 -44.67 1.81 1.84
CA LEU A 26 -44.31 0.95 2.96
C LEU A 26 -43.17 1.62 3.74
N LYS A 27 -43.56 2.53 4.65
CA LYS A 27 -42.75 2.96 5.79
C LYS A 27 -42.63 1.79 6.76
N ILE A 28 -41.52 1.05 6.71
CA ILE A 28 -41.14 0.19 7.83
C ILE A 28 -40.60 1.10 8.93
N LYS A 29 -41.44 1.34 9.93
CA LYS A 29 -41.06 1.96 11.19
C LYS A 29 -40.20 0.97 11.99
N ASN A 30 -38.88 1.15 11.99
CA ASN A 30 -38.04 0.67 13.10
C ASN A 30 -37.93 1.80 14.12
N THR A 31 -38.80 1.74 15.14
CA THR A 31 -38.76 2.63 16.30
C THR A 31 -38.26 1.82 17.49
N LYS A 32 -37.34 2.42 18.27
CA LYS A 32 -36.71 1.96 19.53
C LYS A 32 -35.54 0.99 19.28
N LEU A 33 -34.31 1.21 19.75
CA LEU A 33 -33.82 1.91 20.93
C LEU A 33 -32.68 2.89 20.59
N LYS A 34 -32.80 4.15 21.04
CA LYS A 34 -31.67 5.04 21.34
C LYS A 34 -31.66 5.22 22.87
N ALA A 35 -30.44 5.30 23.41
CA ALA A 35 -30.05 5.76 24.74
C ALA A 35 -30.29 4.81 25.93
N ILE A 36 -29.25 4.08 26.33
CA ILE A 36 -28.64 4.22 27.67
C ILE A 36 -27.11 4.14 27.49
N LEU A 37 -26.45 5.29 27.43
CA LEU A 37 -25.01 5.39 27.68
C LEU A 37 -24.79 6.69 28.45
N LEU A 38 -24.86 6.60 29.79
CA LEU A 38 -24.13 7.46 30.72
C LEU A 38 -24.23 6.85 32.13
N ALA A 39 -23.12 6.93 32.87
CA ALA A 39 -22.91 6.59 34.28
C ALA A 39 -22.32 5.20 34.59
N CYS A 40 -21.02 5.01 34.32
CA CYS A 40 -20.20 4.21 35.24
C CYS A 40 -19.64 5.14 36.31
N VAL A 41 -20.42 5.31 37.38
CA VAL A 41 -19.92 5.74 38.69
C VAL A 41 -19.03 4.63 39.22
N GLY A 42 -17.85 4.99 39.70
CA GLY A 42 -16.90 4.06 40.31
C GLY A 42 -17.55 3.25 41.44
N ILE A 43 -17.53 1.94 41.28
CA ILE A 43 -17.69 0.98 42.37
C ILE A 43 -16.42 0.16 42.40
N SER A 44 -15.57 0.47 43.37
CA SER A 44 -14.49 -0.39 43.84
C SER A 44 -15.11 -1.70 44.34
N SER A 45 -15.11 -2.72 43.48
CA SER A 45 -15.36 -4.10 43.89
C SER A 45 -14.02 -4.82 43.97
N THR A 46 -13.64 -5.19 45.19
CA THR A 46 -12.55 -6.13 45.47
C THR A 46 -12.98 -7.51 45.00
N SER A 47 -12.80 -7.81 43.70
CA SER A 47 -12.94 -9.17 43.19
C SER A 47 -11.69 -9.97 43.58
N ALA A 48 -11.84 -10.85 44.56
CA ALA A 48 -10.89 -11.91 44.83
C ALA A 48 -10.59 -12.67 43.53
N GLY A 49 -9.30 -12.79 43.20
CA GLY A 49 -8.81 -13.33 41.94
C GLY A 49 -9.33 -14.74 41.68
N LEU A 50 -10.06 -14.88 40.58
CA LEU A 50 -10.17 -16.16 39.88
C LEU A 50 -8.81 -16.44 39.22
N PRO A 51 -8.33 -17.69 39.20
CA PRO A 51 -7.11 -18.02 38.49
C PRO A 51 -7.29 -17.74 36.99
N ARG A 52 -6.35 -16.97 36.43
CA ARG A 52 -6.22 -16.65 35.01
C ARG A 52 -6.07 -17.95 34.21
N ALA A 53 -6.76 -18.06 33.08
CA ALA A 53 -6.51 -19.16 32.15
C ALA A 53 -5.02 -19.14 31.74
N GLU A 54 -4.33 -20.27 31.91
CA GLU A 54 -2.95 -20.43 31.43
C GLU A 54 -2.91 -20.21 29.92
N GLY A 55 -2.14 -19.22 29.46
CA GLY A 55 -1.78 -19.07 28.04
C GLY A 55 -2.39 -17.91 27.26
N ALA A 56 -3.01 -16.90 27.88
CA ALA A 56 -3.41 -15.67 27.18
C ALA A 56 -2.38 -14.54 27.37
N LEU A 57 -1.83 -14.04 26.25
CA LEU A 57 -1.04 -12.79 26.18
C LEU A 57 -1.66 -11.70 27.06
N VAL A 58 -0.82 -10.83 27.63
CA VAL A 58 -1.28 -9.56 28.17
C VAL A 58 -1.66 -8.69 26.97
N GLU A 59 -2.96 -8.52 26.75
CA GLU A 59 -3.49 -7.68 25.68
C GLU A 59 -3.12 -6.22 25.91
N VAL A 60 -2.54 -5.57 24.91
CA VAL A 60 -2.30 -4.13 24.93
C VAL A 60 -3.53 -3.43 24.35
N GLU A 61 -4.28 -2.74 25.21
CA GLU A 61 -5.57 -2.12 24.81
C GLU A 61 -5.43 -1.01 23.75
N ASP A 62 -4.34 -0.24 23.75
CA ASP A 62 -4.11 0.87 22.82
C ASP A 62 -2.77 0.69 22.09
N VAL A 63 -2.73 -0.25 21.15
CA VAL A 63 -1.54 -0.52 20.32
C VAL A 63 -1.19 0.65 19.39
N SER A 64 -2.18 1.47 18.99
CA SER A 64 -1.97 2.63 18.12
C SER A 64 -1.02 3.67 18.71
N ARG A 65 -0.82 3.67 20.04
CA ARG A 65 0.16 4.54 20.72
C ARG A 65 1.61 4.27 20.31
N PHE A 66 1.90 3.09 19.78
CA PHE A 66 3.23 2.70 19.32
C PHE A 66 3.51 3.11 17.87
N VAL A 67 2.49 3.54 17.12
CA VAL A 67 2.66 3.95 15.73
C VAL A 67 3.36 5.30 15.66
N ILE A 68 4.42 5.37 14.84
CA ILE A 68 5.15 6.58 14.47
C ILE A 68 4.92 6.80 12.96
N PRO A 69 3.96 7.65 12.56
CA PRO A 69 3.69 7.91 11.15
C PRO A 69 4.84 8.60 10.40
N PHE A 70 5.84 9.12 11.12
CA PHE A 70 6.97 9.84 10.53
C PHE A 70 8.13 8.95 10.06
N ILE A 71 8.13 7.65 10.35
CA ILE A 71 9.20 6.75 9.88
C ILE A 71 9.19 6.73 8.35
N GLY A 72 10.32 7.04 7.72
CA GLY A 72 10.44 7.09 6.26
C GLY A 72 9.97 8.39 5.59
N THR A 73 9.75 9.47 6.34
CA THR A 73 9.34 10.78 5.77
C THR A 73 10.50 11.62 5.21
N THR A 74 11.72 11.07 5.17
CA THR A 74 12.91 11.68 4.55
C THR A 74 13.79 10.60 3.91
N ARG A 75 14.71 11.00 3.03
CA ARG A 75 15.71 10.14 2.36
C ARG A 75 15.09 8.99 1.54
N GLY A 76 14.11 9.30 0.71
CA GLY A 76 13.54 8.34 -0.25
C GLY A 76 12.46 7.41 0.31
N GLY A 77 12.18 7.43 1.62
CA GLY A 77 11.13 6.58 2.19
C GLY A 77 9.69 6.97 1.89
N HIS A 78 9.46 8.18 1.35
CA HIS A 78 8.19 8.66 0.80
C HIS A 78 6.91 8.31 1.58
N VAL A 79 6.98 8.10 2.89
CA VAL A 79 5.83 7.69 3.71
C VAL A 79 4.87 8.85 3.92
N PHE A 80 3.57 8.56 3.90
CA PHE A 80 2.52 9.51 4.24
C PHE A 80 2.29 9.61 5.76
N PRO A 81 2.54 10.76 6.42
CA PRO A 81 2.32 10.92 7.86
C PRO A 81 0.98 11.58 8.22
N GLY A 82 0.14 11.91 7.22
CA GLY A 82 -1.11 12.61 7.44
C GLY A 82 -2.20 11.72 8.03
N ALA A 83 -3.42 12.26 8.13
CA ALA A 83 -4.54 11.54 8.71
C ALA A 83 -5.28 10.70 7.66
N THR A 84 -5.51 9.44 7.97
CA THR A 84 -6.35 8.54 7.17
C THR A 84 -6.95 7.44 8.06
N ARG A 85 -8.04 6.81 7.62
CA ARG A 85 -8.56 5.55 8.16
C ARG A 85 -7.84 4.37 7.47
N PRO A 86 -7.85 3.15 8.03
CA PRO A 86 -7.37 1.98 7.30
C PRO A 86 -8.00 1.92 5.90
N HIS A 87 -7.15 1.79 4.87
CA HIS A 87 -7.52 1.79 3.45
C HIS A 87 -8.36 2.99 2.99
N GLY A 88 -8.33 4.13 3.69
CA GLY A 88 -9.14 5.30 3.32
C GLY A 88 -8.76 5.88 1.95
N MET A 89 -9.77 6.24 1.14
CA MET A 89 -9.55 7.05 -0.07
C MET A 89 -8.96 8.42 0.30
N ILE A 90 -9.50 9.05 1.34
CA ILE A 90 -8.93 10.30 1.86
C ILE A 90 -7.68 10.01 2.70
N LYS A 91 -6.60 10.64 2.26
CA LYS A 91 -5.33 10.72 2.96
C LYS A 91 -5.02 12.21 3.07
N VAL A 92 -5.55 12.85 4.11
CA VAL A 92 -5.42 14.31 4.28
C VAL A 92 -4.11 14.67 4.95
N GLY A 93 -3.31 15.51 4.30
CA GLY A 93 -1.93 15.76 4.70
C GLY A 93 -1.47 17.18 4.44
N MET A 94 -0.23 17.43 4.81
CA MET A 94 0.46 18.68 4.59
C MET A 94 1.40 18.53 3.39
N ASP A 95 1.34 19.47 2.46
CA ASP A 95 2.20 19.53 1.29
C ASP A 95 3.42 20.42 1.55
N THR A 96 4.61 19.95 1.21
CA THR A 96 5.88 20.71 1.31
C THR A 96 6.49 20.96 -0.06
N ASP A 97 7.42 21.91 -0.17
CA ASP A 97 8.18 22.17 -1.42
C ASP A 97 9.47 21.34 -1.55
N SER A 98 9.54 20.19 -0.87
CA SER A 98 10.63 19.22 -1.04
C SER A 98 10.58 18.57 -2.42
N PRO A 99 11.72 18.27 -3.07
CA PRO A 99 11.76 17.40 -4.23
C PRO A 99 11.45 15.92 -3.90
N GLU A 100 11.48 15.52 -2.63
CA GLU A 100 11.23 14.15 -2.13
C GLU A 100 9.82 14.03 -1.50
N ASN A 101 8.88 14.90 -1.89
CA ASN A 101 7.55 14.99 -1.30
C ASN A 101 6.53 14.07 -2.00
N HIS A 102 6.89 12.86 -2.41
CA HIS A 102 5.97 11.95 -3.13
C HIS A 102 4.66 11.70 -2.39
N ALA A 103 4.69 11.63 -1.06
CA ALA A 103 3.49 11.59 -0.21
C ALA A 103 3.01 12.97 0.28
N GLY A 104 3.37 14.04 -0.42
CA GLY A 104 3.12 15.44 -0.06
C GLY A 104 4.09 16.00 0.99
N TYR A 105 4.69 15.17 1.85
CA TYR A 105 5.39 15.62 3.05
C TYR A 105 6.89 15.27 3.06
N ASP A 106 7.70 16.17 3.63
CA ASP A 106 9.10 15.91 4.02
C ASP A 106 9.38 16.49 5.42
N ALA A 107 9.91 15.67 6.34
CA ALA A 107 10.17 16.09 7.73
C ALA A 107 11.29 17.12 7.87
N ASN A 108 12.10 17.34 6.84
CA ASN A 108 13.20 18.29 6.87
C ASN A 108 12.67 19.72 6.95
N PRO A 109 12.90 20.43 8.08
CA PRO A 109 12.29 21.74 8.34
C PRO A 109 12.71 22.85 7.37
N LYS A 110 13.72 22.62 6.52
CA LYS A 110 14.14 23.58 5.49
C LYS A 110 13.06 23.79 4.42
N PHE A 111 12.20 22.80 4.21
CA PHE A 111 11.13 22.87 3.21
C PHE A 111 9.90 23.55 3.79
N SER A 112 9.32 24.43 3.00
CA SER A 112 8.15 25.23 3.36
C SER A 112 6.87 24.48 3.04
N VAL A 113 5.83 24.76 3.82
CA VAL A 113 4.49 24.24 3.58
C VAL A 113 3.85 25.01 2.43
N THR A 114 3.26 24.31 1.47
CA THR A 114 2.61 24.89 0.28
C THR A 114 1.08 24.73 0.29
N GLY A 115 0.56 23.82 1.10
CA GLY A 115 -0.88 23.54 1.20
C GLY A 115 -1.20 22.40 2.16
N PHE A 116 -2.50 22.14 2.31
CA PHE A 116 -3.01 20.93 2.98
C PHE A 116 -4.03 20.27 2.05
N SER A 117 -3.67 19.14 1.46
CA SER A 117 -4.44 18.45 0.41
C SER A 117 -5.04 17.13 0.88
N GLN A 118 -5.92 16.54 0.07
CA GLN A 118 -6.88 15.51 0.52
C GLN A 118 -6.56 14.10 0.02
N LEU A 119 -5.74 14.01 -1.02
CA LEU A 119 -5.39 12.77 -1.70
C LEU A 119 -3.86 12.67 -1.76
N HIS A 120 -3.32 11.53 -1.37
CA HIS A 120 -1.90 11.20 -1.43
C HIS A 120 -1.75 9.69 -1.66
N ASP A 121 -0.63 9.26 -2.21
CA ASP A 121 -0.18 7.87 -2.08
C ASP A 121 0.99 7.82 -1.09
N SER A 122 1.33 6.62 -0.61
CA SER A 122 2.39 6.42 0.40
C SER A 122 3.46 5.48 -0.13
N GLY A 123 4.72 5.85 0.05
CA GLY A 123 5.86 5.02 -0.28
C GLY A 123 6.18 4.93 -1.77
N THR A 124 5.56 5.73 -2.63
CA THR A 124 5.66 5.55 -4.08
C THR A 124 6.97 6.11 -4.67
N GLY A 125 7.52 5.42 -5.68
CA GLY A 125 8.49 5.98 -6.61
C GLY A 125 7.87 6.79 -7.77
N GLY A 126 8.71 7.13 -8.76
CA GLY A 126 8.28 7.84 -9.98
C GLY A 126 8.09 9.35 -9.78
N ALA A 127 7.09 9.93 -10.45
CA ALA A 127 6.72 11.33 -10.24
C ALA A 127 5.76 11.48 -9.04
N ILE A 128 5.69 12.67 -8.44
CA ILE A 128 4.89 12.93 -7.23
C ILE A 128 3.38 12.73 -7.51
N PRO A 129 2.73 11.68 -6.95
CA PRO A 129 1.31 11.44 -7.15
C PRO A 129 0.41 12.46 -6.42
N LEU A 130 -0.82 12.56 -6.90
CA LEU A 130 -1.96 13.17 -6.18
C LEU A 130 -1.66 14.56 -5.59
N SER A 131 -1.85 14.82 -4.28
CA SER A 131 -1.74 16.13 -3.64
C SER A 131 -2.89 17.12 -4.01
N ASN A 132 -4.05 16.61 -4.42
CA ASN A 132 -5.15 17.43 -4.93
C ASN A 132 -5.95 18.18 -3.82
N PHE A 133 -6.50 19.33 -4.21
CA PHE A 133 -7.46 20.15 -3.43
C PHE A 133 -6.87 20.75 -2.15
N LYS A 134 -5.88 21.62 -2.32
CA LYS A 134 -5.18 22.28 -1.21
C LYS A 134 -6.06 23.32 -0.54
N ILE A 135 -6.11 23.29 0.79
CA ILE A 135 -6.69 24.35 1.63
C ILE A 135 -5.56 25.15 2.26
N TRP A 136 -5.72 26.47 2.31
CA TRP A 136 -4.75 27.36 2.95
C TRP A 136 -5.44 28.48 3.72
N ALA A 137 -4.87 28.90 4.86
CA ALA A 137 -5.43 30.00 5.64
C ALA A 137 -4.42 31.13 5.83
N PHE A 138 -4.90 32.36 5.69
CA PHE A 138 -4.15 33.58 5.93
C PHE A 138 -4.63 34.24 7.22
N ASN A 139 -3.69 34.48 8.14
CA ASN A 139 -3.95 35.28 9.34
C ASN A 139 -3.82 36.79 9.07
N ASN A 140 -3.17 37.18 7.97
CA ASN A 140 -3.10 38.56 7.49
C ASN A 140 -2.79 38.58 5.98
N CYS A 141 -3.51 39.41 5.22
CA CYS A 141 -3.04 39.95 3.93
C CYS A 141 -3.39 41.45 3.90
N THR A 142 -2.60 42.25 3.19
CA THR A 142 -2.83 43.69 3.02
C THR A 142 -4.26 44.02 2.58
N SER A 143 -4.77 43.33 1.56
CA SER A 143 -6.14 43.41 1.06
C SER A 143 -6.55 42.05 0.47
N PHE A 144 -7.83 41.89 0.08
CA PHE A 144 -8.30 40.66 -0.56
C PHE A 144 -7.60 40.44 -1.90
N GLU A 145 -7.51 41.49 -2.71
CA GLU A 145 -6.94 41.51 -4.06
C GLU A 145 -5.41 41.34 -4.06
N GLU A 146 -4.76 41.47 -2.91
CA GLU A 146 -3.31 41.31 -2.72
C GLU A 146 -2.94 40.07 -1.88
N CYS A 147 -3.90 39.18 -1.56
CA CYS A 147 -3.54 37.93 -0.89
C CYS A 147 -2.66 37.07 -1.80
N PRO A 148 -1.55 36.51 -1.30
CA PRO A 148 -0.66 35.66 -2.10
C PRO A 148 -1.29 34.27 -2.26
N THR A 149 -1.97 34.03 -3.38
CA THR A 149 -2.77 32.80 -3.57
C THR A 149 -2.03 31.66 -4.25
N SER A 150 -0.98 31.94 -5.02
CA SER A 150 -0.19 30.91 -5.70
C SER A 150 0.66 30.11 -4.71
N LEU A 151 0.99 28.86 -5.04
CA LEU A 151 1.86 27.98 -4.23
C LEU A 151 3.16 28.69 -3.85
N ASP A 152 3.84 29.28 -4.83
CA ASP A 152 5.15 29.92 -4.63
C ASP A 152 5.11 31.13 -3.71
N SER A 153 4.01 31.89 -3.71
CA SER A 153 3.88 33.13 -2.93
C SER A 153 3.29 32.88 -1.55
N ARG A 154 2.43 31.86 -1.40
CA ARG A 154 1.75 31.55 -0.14
C ARG A 154 2.58 30.69 0.80
N LYS A 155 3.58 29.98 0.28
CA LYS A 155 4.33 29.00 1.06
C LYS A 155 4.93 29.59 2.33
N MET A 156 4.94 28.80 3.39
CA MET A 156 5.31 29.27 4.72
C MET A 156 6.21 28.26 5.43
N PRO A 157 7.30 28.70 6.09
CA PRO A 157 8.07 27.82 6.95
C PRO A 157 7.23 27.30 8.12
N ARG A 158 7.53 26.07 8.55
CA ARG A 158 7.01 25.50 9.79
C ARG A 158 7.61 26.21 11.00
N LYS A 159 6.89 26.20 12.12
CA LYS A 159 7.48 26.59 13.41
C LYS A 159 8.48 25.51 13.82
N ILE A 160 9.64 25.95 14.28
CA ILE A 160 10.73 25.06 14.71
C ILE A 160 10.77 25.02 16.24
N LEU A 161 10.87 23.80 16.78
CA LEU A 161 11.03 23.54 18.21
C LEU A 161 12.47 23.85 18.67
N ARG A 162 12.69 23.88 19.99
CA ARG A 162 14.02 24.19 20.56
C ARG A 162 15.11 23.19 20.16
N ASP A 163 14.72 21.97 19.82
CA ASP A 163 15.61 20.89 19.39
C ASP A 163 15.86 20.87 17.87
N GLY A 164 15.33 21.86 17.13
CA GLY A 164 15.53 21.99 15.68
C GLY A 164 14.53 21.22 14.82
N ARG A 165 13.64 20.41 15.41
CA ARG A 165 12.60 19.69 14.67
C ARG A 165 11.42 20.61 14.33
N PRO A 166 10.66 20.32 13.25
CA PRO A 166 9.39 21.01 13.03
C PRO A 166 8.40 20.68 14.16
N ASP A 167 7.52 21.64 14.47
CA ASP A 167 6.40 21.49 15.43
C ASP A 167 5.22 20.76 14.77
N ASP A 168 5.54 19.60 14.19
CA ASP A 168 4.61 18.67 13.54
C ASP A 168 4.32 17.50 14.49
N PHE A 169 3.07 17.03 14.51
CA PHE A 169 2.64 15.88 15.30
C PHE A 169 1.66 15.02 14.48
N ALA A 170 1.82 13.70 14.57
CA ALA A 170 0.95 12.74 13.90
C ALA A 170 0.70 11.52 14.79
N SER A 171 -0.49 10.95 14.63
CA SER A 171 -0.91 9.65 15.19
C SER A 171 -1.95 9.05 14.25
N PRO A 172 -2.25 7.73 14.30
CA PRO A 172 -3.27 7.15 13.45
C PRO A 172 -4.59 7.95 13.47
N GLY A 173 -5.00 8.43 12.29
CA GLY A 173 -6.21 9.26 12.13
C GLY A 173 -6.09 10.77 12.45
N TYR A 174 -4.90 11.29 12.77
CA TYR A 174 -4.70 12.69 13.15
C TYR A 174 -3.33 13.25 12.78
N PHE A 175 -3.32 14.47 12.25
CA PHE A 175 -2.11 15.25 12.00
C PHE A 175 -2.28 16.69 12.50
N SER A 176 -1.20 17.32 12.99
CA SER A 176 -1.19 18.75 13.27
C SER A 176 0.17 19.39 13.03
N THR A 177 0.16 20.68 12.72
CA THR A 177 1.38 21.50 12.59
C THR A 177 1.12 22.91 13.12
N ASN A 178 2.18 23.58 13.58
CA ASN A 178 2.19 25.02 13.77
C ASN A 178 3.10 25.65 12.71
N LEU A 179 2.59 26.66 12.00
CA LEU A 179 3.38 27.44 11.05
C LEU A 179 4.17 28.55 11.75
N SER A 180 5.21 29.08 11.09
CA SER A 180 6.05 30.16 11.63
C SER A 180 5.28 31.45 11.93
N ASN A 181 4.13 31.67 11.29
CA ASN A 181 3.21 32.77 11.56
C ASN A 181 2.22 32.48 12.71
N THR A 182 2.43 31.40 13.47
CA THR A 182 1.62 30.93 14.62
C THR A 182 0.24 30.38 14.30
N LEU A 183 -0.13 30.24 13.01
CA LEU A 183 -1.31 29.51 12.61
C LEU A 183 -1.15 28.03 12.97
N ARG A 184 -2.15 27.46 13.65
CA ARG A 184 -2.21 26.01 13.92
C ARG A 184 -3.20 25.35 12.98
N VAL A 185 -2.78 24.24 12.39
CA VAL A 185 -3.61 23.41 11.50
C VAL A 185 -3.67 22.00 12.07
N GLU A 186 -4.87 21.44 12.10
CA GLU A 186 -5.14 20.07 12.56
C GLU A 186 -6.04 19.37 11.55
N LEU A 187 -5.76 18.09 11.28
CA LEU A 187 -6.39 17.32 10.21
C LEU A 187 -6.86 15.98 10.77
N THR A 188 -8.04 15.56 10.34
CA THR A 188 -8.56 14.20 10.53
C THR A 188 -9.41 13.79 9.32
N ALA A 189 -9.71 12.50 9.18
CA ALA A 189 -10.39 11.99 8.00
C ALA A 189 -11.38 10.85 8.29
N THR A 190 -12.34 10.76 7.39
CA THR A 190 -13.19 9.60 7.14
C THR A 190 -12.74 8.92 5.84
N SER A 191 -13.45 7.90 5.38
CA SER A 191 -13.09 7.22 4.13
C SER A 191 -13.15 8.15 2.92
N ARG A 192 -14.12 9.07 2.82
CA ARG A 192 -14.34 9.92 1.61
C ARG A 192 -14.39 11.43 1.88
N ALA A 193 -14.19 11.85 3.13
CA ALA A 193 -14.09 13.26 3.47
C ALA A 193 -13.01 13.57 4.52
N ALA A 194 -12.39 14.73 4.40
CA ALA A 194 -11.47 15.31 5.38
C ALA A 194 -12.16 16.38 6.23
N LEU A 195 -11.64 16.58 7.44
CA LEU A 195 -12.01 17.68 8.31
C LEU A 195 -10.76 18.35 8.86
N HIS A 196 -10.62 19.64 8.56
CA HIS A 196 -9.53 20.48 9.03
C HIS A 196 -10.04 21.36 10.17
N ARG A 197 -9.14 21.73 11.08
CA ARG A 197 -9.31 22.80 12.06
C ARG A 197 -8.18 23.81 11.94
N TYR A 198 -8.53 25.05 11.59
CA TYR A 198 -7.61 26.19 11.55
C TYR A 198 -7.81 27.05 12.78
N THR A 199 -6.80 27.12 13.64
CA THR A 199 -6.80 27.97 14.84
C THR A 199 -5.95 29.20 14.57
N PHE A 200 -6.60 30.36 14.46
CA PHE A 200 -5.97 31.61 14.05
C PHE A 200 -5.24 32.30 15.21
N PRO A 201 -4.09 32.96 14.97
CA PRO A 201 -3.41 33.78 15.96
C PRO A 201 -4.30 34.89 16.54
N LYS A 202 -4.08 35.28 17.80
CA LYS A 202 -4.89 36.32 18.48
C LYS A 202 -4.82 37.71 17.82
N ASN A 203 -3.75 38.00 17.08
CA ASN A 203 -3.56 39.26 16.34
C ASN A 203 -4.15 39.22 14.92
N THR A 204 -4.82 38.12 14.53
CA THR A 204 -5.58 38.04 13.28
C THR A 204 -6.68 39.10 13.30
N THR A 205 -6.74 39.94 12.28
CA THR A 205 -7.78 40.96 12.13
C THR A 205 -8.94 40.46 11.28
N LEU A 206 -8.62 39.73 10.20
CA LEU A 206 -9.60 39.12 9.30
C LEU A 206 -9.06 37.78 8.80
N PRO A 207 -9.56 36.63 9.33
CA PRO A 207 -9.17 35.32 8.82
C PRO A 207 -9.65 35.16 7.38
N ARG A 208 -8.75 34.71 6.50
CA ARG A 208 -9.11 34.30 5.15
C ARG A 208 -8.73 32.85 4.91
N ILE A 209 -9.57 32.11 4.19
CA ILE A 209 -9.29 30.72 3.79
C ILE A 209 -9.44 30.61 2.27
N LEU A 210 -8.44 30.00 1.67
CA LEU A 210 -8.33 29.69 0.25
C LEU A 210 -8.63 28.21 0.03
N VAL A 211 -9.34 27.95 -1.07
CA VAL A 211 -9.51 26.63 -1.67
C VAL A 211 -8.81 26.64 -3.02
N ASP A 212 -7.92 25.70 -3.26
CA ASP A 212 -7.22 25.47 -4.52
C ASP A 212 -7.80 24.22 -5.19
N ILE A 213 -8.20 24.31 -6.45
CA ILE A 213 -8.77 23.17 -7.17
C ILE A 213 -7.86 22.61 -8.27
N THR A 214 -6.60 23.06 -8.31
CA THR A 214 -5.73 22.88 -9.49
C THR A 214 -4.48 22.09 -9.28
N ASN A 215 -3.89 22.14 -8.10
CA ASN A 215 -2.54 21.60 -7.93
C ASN A 215 -2.59 20.16 -7.44
N ASP A 216 -2.16 19.24 -8.30
CA ASP A 216 -1.59 17.94 -7.96
C ASP A 216 -0.05 18.04 -7.85
N GLY A 217 0.62 16.94 -7.49
CA GLY A 217 2.05 16.88 -7.21
C GLY A 217 2.93 17.29 -8.41
N ILE A 218 2.51 16.92 -9.62
CA ILE A 218 3.19 17.28 -10.87
C ILE A 218 2.61 18.51 -11.58
N ARG A 219 1.62 19.19 -10.99
CA ARG A 219 0.99 20.41 -11.52
C ARG A 219 0.45 20.22 -12.95
N SER A 220 -0.32 19.14 -13.14
CA SER A 220 -0.82 18.65 -14.41
C SER A 220 -2.20 19.17 -14.82
N SER A 221 -2.92 19.87 -13.93
CA SER A 221 -4.35 20.11 -14.14
C SER A 221 -4.72 20.81 -15.46
N THR A 222 -5.84 20.37 -16.02
CA THR A 222 -6.53 20.94 -17.18
C THR A 222 -8.04 20.88 -16.98
N ASN A 223 -8.81 21.62 -17.78
CA ASN A 223 -10.27 21.61 -17.75
C ASN A 223 -10.85 21.93 -16.36
N GLN A 224 -10.28 22.93 -15.68
CA GLN A 224 -10.69 23.32 -14.35
C GLN A 224 -12.09 23.96 -14.37
N GLU A 225 -12.93 23.55 -13.43
CA GLU A 225 -14.23 24.17 -13.18
C GLU A 225 -14.42 24.46 -11.69
N LEU A 226 -14.91 25.67 -11.40
CA LEU A 226 -15.17 26.15 -10.05
C LEU A 226 -16.49 26.89 -10.01
N ILE A 227 -17.32 26.56 -9.03
CA ILE A 227 -18.47 27.35 -8.62
C ILE A 227 -18.38 27.55 -7.10
N LEU A 228 -18.58 28.78 -6.66
CA LEU A 228 -18.75 29.09 -5.25
C LEU A 228 -20.07 29.79 -4.98
N ASP A 229 -20.59 29.60 -3.77
CA ASP A 229 -21.78 30.26 -3.26
C ASP A 229 -21.38 31.39 -2.29
N GLU A 230 -21.76 32.62 -2.60
CA GLU A 230 -21.35 33.80 -1.83
C GLU A 230 -21.98 33.91 -0.45
N LYS A 231 -23.04 33.12 -0.16
CA LYS A 231 -23.77 33.17 1.11
C LYS A 231 -23.31 32.09 2.06
N THR A 232 -23.09 30.89 1.55
CA THR A 232 -22.70 29.71 2.33
C THR A 232 -21.19 29.48 2.32
N ALA A 233 -20.45 30.17 1.44
CA ALA A 233 -19.05 29.92 1.13
C ALA A 233 -18.76 28.50 0.58
N ARG A 234 -19.79 27.73 0.20
CA ARG A 234 -19.60 26.41 -0.38
C ARG A 234 -18.83 26.53 -1.69
N VAL A 235 -17.83 25.68 -1.87
CA VAL A 235 -17.09 25.55 -3.13
C VAL A 235 -17.36 24.18 -3.73
N LYS A 236 -17.72 24.14 -5.00
CA LYS A 236 -17.71 22.95 -5.84
C LYS A 236 -16.67 23.15 -6.93
N GLY A 237 -15.78 22.19 -7.13
CA GLY A 237 -14.83 22.28 -8.22
C GLY A 237 -14.26 20.93 -8.63
N GLY A 238 -13.48 20.95 -9.71
CA GLY A 238 -12.81 19.77 -10.22
C GLY A 238 -11.94 20.10 -11.41
N ALA A 239 -11.10 19.14 -11.77
CA ALA A 239 -10.22 19.22 -12.92
C ALA A 239 -9.85 17.82 -13.43
N MET A 240 -9.22 17.79 -14.60
CA MET A 240 -8.55 16.61 -15.12
C MET A 240 -7.04 16.71 -14.83
N PHE A 241 -6.45 15.61 -14.41
CA PHE A 241 -5.05 15.47 -13.98
C PHE A 241 -4.38 14.31 -14.73
N THR A 242 -3.05 14.27 -14.71
CA THR A 242 -2.25 13.21 -15.33
C THR A 242 -1.82 12.18 -14.27
N ALA A 243 -1.82 10.91 -14.65
CA ALA A 243 -1.26 9.83 -13.84
C ALA A 243 0.23 10.06 -13.57
N SER A 244 0.69 9.75 -12.36
CA SER A 244 2.09 9.98 -11.94
C SER A 244 3.07 8.95 -12.47
N PHE A 245 2.60 7.75 -12.77
CA PHE A 245 3.43 6.63 -13.25
C PHE A 245 2.78 5.91 -14.44
N GLY A 246 2.27 6.65 -15.42
CA GLY A 246 1.61 6.07 -16.58
C GLY A 246 1.15 7.10 -17.62
N PRO A 247 0.60 6.64 -18.76
CA PRO A 247 0.12 7.52 -19.82
C PRO A 247 -1.30 8.07 -19.56
N GLY A 248 -1.98 7.60 -18.51
CA GLY A 248 -3.38 7.88 -18.22
C GLY A 248 -3.67 9.28 -17.69
N TYR A 249 -4.95 9.62 -17.68
CA TYR A 249 -5.49 10.82 -17.05
C TYR A 249 -6.66 10.43 -16.14
N TYR A 250 -6.88 11.21 -15.09
CA TYR A 250 -8.01 11.03 -14.19
C TYR A 250 -8.72 12.35 -13.94
N LYS A 251 -9.98 12.28 -13.49
CA LYS A 251 -10.73 13.45 -13.04
C LYS A 251 -11.00 13.31 -11.56
N ALA A 252 -10.83 14.40 -10.84
CA ALA A 252 -11.19 14.47 -9.44
C ALA A 252 -11.98 15.76 -9.19
N TYR A 253 -12.87 15.68 -8.21
CA TYR A 253 -13.79 16.74 -7.85
C TYR A 253 -13.82 16.90 -6.33
N THR A 254 -14.09 18.13 -5.88
CA THR A 254 -14.16 18.48 -4.48
C THR A 254 -15.39 19.31 -4.15
N CYS A 255 -15.84 19.17 -2.90
CA CYS A 255 -16.82 20.04 -2.28
C CYS A 255 -16.31 20.50 -0.92
N VAL A 256 -16.27 21.82 -0.69
CA VAL A 256 -15.70 22.41 0.52
C VAL A 256 -16.75 23.25 1.24
N ASP A 257 -16.92 22.99 2.54
CA ASP A 257 -17.81 23.71 3.44
C ASP A 257 -17.07 24.21 4.70
N PHE A 258 -17.60 25.25 5.34
CA PHE A 258 -16.97 25.94 6.47
C PHE A 258 -17.89 26.04 7.68
N LYS A 259 -17.34 25.93 8.89
CA LYS A 259 -18.07 26.12 10.16
C LYS A 259 -17.18 26.73 11.23
N GLY A 260 -17.73 27.59 12.10
CA GLY A 260 -17.02 28.10 13.27
C GLY A 260 -17.00 27.05 14.39
N GLU A 261 -15.85 26.82 15.02
CA GLU A 261 -15.78 25.94 16.19
C GLU A 261 -16.23 26.74 17.43
N GLY A 262 -17.44 26.48 17.92
CA GLY A 262 -18.00 27.15 19.11
C GLY A 262 -18.64 28.52 18.86
N PHE A 263 -18.85 28.92 17.60
CA PHE A 263 -19.59 30.14 17.24
C PHE A 263 -20.21 30.03 15.84
N GLU A 264 -21.20 30.87 15.56
CA GLU A 264 -21.79 31.01 14.22
C GLU A 264 -20.84 31.77 13.30
N LEU A 265 -20.29 31.09 12.30
CA LEU A 265 -19.35 31.70 11.34
C LEU A 265 -20.04 32.75 10.45
N GLY A 266 -21.31 32.52 10.11
CA GLY A 266 -22.11 33.39 9.26
C GLY A 266 -21.67 33.40 7.79
N GLN A 267 -22.26 34.32 7.02
CA GLN A 267 -21.88 34.55 5.62
C GLN A 267 -20.46 35.16 5.55
N PRO A 268 -19.67 34.86 4.51
CA PRO A 268 -18.38 35.50 4.32
C PRO A 268 -18.55 37.02 4.10
N VAL A 269 -17.65 37.81 4.68
CA VAL A 269 -17.60 39.27 4.47
C VAL A 269 -16.77 39.67 3.25
N GLU A 270 -15.89 38.78 2.81
CA GLU A 270 -15.17 38.86 1.54
C GLU A 270 -15.26 37.52 0.82
N TRP A 271 -15.47 37.54 -0.49
CA TRP A 271 -15.49 36.34 -1.32
C TRP A 271 -15.04 36.66 -2.74
N GLY A 272 -14.54 35.65 -3.44
CA GLY A 272 -14.16 35.75 -4.83
C GLY A 272 -13.37 34.52 -5.27
N ALA A 273 -13.12 34.46 -6.57
CA ALA A 273 -12.24 33.48 -7.15
C ALA A 273 -10.87 34.10 -7.45
N TRP A 274 -9.83 33.29 -7.58
CA TRP A 274 -8.48 33.76 -7.88
C TRP A 274 -7.87 32.97 -9.03
N THR A 275 -6.94 33.62 -9.74
CA THR A 275 -6.06 32.98 -10.74
C THR A 275 -4.64 33.48 -10.53
N GLY A 276 -3.67 32.58 -10.39
CA GLY A 276 -2.30 32.90 -10.02
C GLY A 276 -2.23 33.62 -8.67
N ASN A 277 -1.76 34.87 -8.67
CA ASN A 277 -1.73 35.78 -7.49
C ASN A 277 -2.74 36.92 -7.61
N SER A 278 -3.84 36.69 -8.32
CA SER A 278 -4.84 37.73 -8.60
C SER A 278 -6.23 37.29 -8.12
N PRO A 279 -6.55 37.44 -6.82
CA PRO A 279 -7.91 37.32 -6.33
C PRO A 279 -8.82 38.41 -6.90
N VAL A 280 -10.00 38.02 -7.37
CA VAL A 280 -11.01 38.93 -7.92
C VAL A 280 -12.29 38.81 -7.09
N ARG A 281 -12.56 39.85 -6.30
CA ARG A 281 -13.73 39.92 -5.41
C ARG A 281 -15.03 39.82 -6.21
N GLY A 282 -16.01 39.12 -5.66
CA GLY A 282 -17.34 38.96 -6.25
C GLY A 282 -17.43 37.91 -7.36
N THR A 283 -16.32 37.34 -7.83
CA THR A 283 -16.33 36.26 -8.83
C THR A 283 -16.81 34.96 -8.19
N THR A 284 -17.91 34.40 -8.72
CA THR A 284 -18.52 33.16 -8.19
C THR A 284 -18.32 31.94 -9.06
N LYS A 285 -17.80 32.11 -10.28
CA LYS A 285 -17.60 31.02 -11.24
C LYS A 285 -16.34 31.24 -12.06
N LEU A 286 -15.55 30.17 -12.22
CA LEU A 286 -14.43 30.11 -13.15
C LEU A 286 -14.51 28.80 -13.94
N VAL A 287 -14.25 28.88 -15.24
CA VAL A 287 -14.12 27.72 -16.12
C VAL A 287 -12.96 27.97 -17.06
N GLN A 288 -12.01 27.03 -17.12
CA GLN A 288 -10.85 27.10 -17.98
C GLN A 288 -10.85 25.92 -18.95
N LEU A 289 -10.94 26.20 -20.25
CA LEU A 289 -11.17 25.20 -21.31
C LEU A 289 -9.90 24.83 -22.11
N TYR A 290 -8.73 25.39 -21.79
CA TYR A 290 -7.52 25.25 -22.61
C TYR A 290 -6.50 24.28 -22.00
N TYR A 291 -5.93 23.41 -22.83
CA TYR A 291 -4.93 22.39 -22.45
C TYR A 291 -3.50 22.94 -22.22
N GLY A 292 -3.20 24.18 -22.63
CA GLY A 292 -1.83 24.71 -22.70
C GLY A 292 -1.50 25.89 -21.78
N PHE A 293 -2.49 26.60 -21.25
CA PHE A 293 -2.27 27.63 -20.22
C PHE A 293 -2.74 27.05 -18.90
N ARG A 294 -1.84 26.93 -17.92
CA ARG A 294 -2.13 26.45 -16.57
C ARG A 294 -1.91 27.61 -15.62
N SER A 295 -2.99 28.14 -15.05
CA SER A 295 -2.91 29.09 -13.95
C SER A 295 -3.56 28.43 -12.76
N GLU A 296 -2.88 28.48 -11.61
CA GLU A 296 -3.46 28.02 -10.36
C GLU A 296 -4.74 28.81 -10.10
N LEU A 297 -5.81 28.15 -9.68
CA LEU A 297 -7.08 28.81 -9.43
C LEU A 297 -7.89 28.19 -8.31
N GLY A 298 -8.83 28.97 -7.81
CA GLY A 298 -9.73 28.52 -6.76
C GLY A 298 -10.55 29.64 -6.15
N ALA A 299 -10.98 29.44 -4.92
CA ALA A 299 -11.80 30.38 -4.16
C ALA A 299 -11.02 30.99 -2.98
N LEU A 300 -11.39 32.20 -2.59
CA LEU A 300 -10.90 32.88 -1.39
C LEU A 300 -12.08 33.51 -0.65
N PHE A 301 -12.14 33.28 0.66
CA PHE A 301 -13.16 33.83 1.54
C PHE A 301 -12.55 34.49 2.76
N GLY A 302 -13.23 35.49 3.32
CA GLY A 302 -12.88 36.15 4.58
C GLY A 302 -14.08 36.23 5.52
N TRP A 303 -13.84 36.09 6.83
CA TRP A 303 -14.89 36.12 7.85
C TRP A 303 -14.55 37.07 9.00
N ASN A 304 -15.58 37.45 9.76
CA ASN A 304 -15.38 38.10 11.04
C ASN A 304 -14.75 37.13 12.05
N LEU A 305 -14.05 37.70 13.04
CA LEU A 305 -13.50 36.94 14.15
C LEU A 305 -14.60 36.37 15.05
N ALA A 306 -14.26 35.33 15.82
CA ALA A 306 -15.13 34.84 16.88
C ALA A 306 -15.43 35.98 17.88
N PRO A 307 -16.67 36.11 18.37
CA PRO A 307 -17.04 37.19 19.31
C PRO A 307 -16.26 37.15 20.64
N SER A 308 -15.73 35.98 21.01
CA SER A 308 -14.90 35.78 22.19
C SER A 308 -13.95 34.59 21.98
N GLY A 309 -12.82 34.59 22.69
CA GLY A 309 -11.83 33.52 22.57
C GLY A 309 -10.97 33.62 21.31
N GLN A 310 -10.36 32.50 20.93
CA GLN A 310 -9.52 32.40 19.73
C GLN A 310 -10.39 31.95 18.55
N THR A 311 -10.26 32.61 17.40
CA THR A 311 -11.02 32.23 16.19
C THR A 311 -10.54 30.89 15.66
N LYS A 312 -11.48 29.96 15.50
CA LYS A 312 -11.24 28.63 14.96
C LYS A 312 -12.26 28.28 13.89
N ILE A 313 -11.80 27.91 12.71
CA ILE A 313 -12.66 27.56 11.58
C ILE A 313 -12.41 26.11 11.19
N LEU A 314 -13.48 25.33 11.13
CA LEU A 314 -13.50 23.98 10.60
C LEU A 314 -13.77 24.03 9.10
N VAL A 315 -13.05 23.19 8.34
CA VAL A 315 -13.22 23.05 6.89
C VAL A 315 -13.49 21.58 6.60
N ARG A 316 -14.67 21.28 6.08
CA ARG A 316 -15.05 19.93 5.65
C ARG A 316 -14.85 19.83 4.15
N VAL A 317 -14.08 18.84 3.72
CA VAL A 317 -13.72 18.64 2.30
C VAL A 317 -14.15 17.25 1.87
N GLY A 318 -15.14 17.17 0.99
CA GLY A 318 -15.49 15.93 0.30
C GLY A 318 -14.75 15.81 -1.03
N VAL A 319 -14.45 14.58 -1.44
CA VAL A 319 -13.81 14.28 -2.73
C VAL A 319 -14.61 13.21 -3.46
N SER A 320 -14.59 13.28 -4.80
CA SER A 320 -15.14 12.24 -5.66
C SER A 320 -14.37 12.18 -6.99
N PHE A 321 -14.27 10.98 -7.57
CA PHE A 321 -13.74 10.78 -8.93
C PHE A 321 -14.86 10.83 -10.00
N ILE A 322 -16.12 11.01 -9.58
CA ILE A 322 -17.29 11.03 -10.47
C ILE A 322 -17.72 12.47 -10.81
N ASN A 323 -18.06 13.28 -9.80
CA ASN A 323 -18.44 14.68 -9.97
C ASN A 323 -18.49 15.45 -8.63
N ALA A 324 -18.62 16.78 -8.69
CA ALA A 324 -18.65 17.63 -7.49
C ALA A 324 -19.91 17.47 -6.62
N ASP A 325 -21.04 17.05 -7.17
CA ASP A 325 -22.26 16.79 -6.37
C ASP A 325 -22.10 15.55 -5.51
N LYS A 326 -21.48 14.50 -6.05
CA LYS A 326 -21.09 13.29 -5.31
C LYS A 326 -20.06 13.63 -4.23
N ALA A 327 -19.10 14.50 -4.52
CA ALA A 327 -18.15 14.99 -3.51
C ALA A 327 -18.86 15.67 -2.34
N CYS A 328 -19.89 16.50 -2.59
CA CYS A 328 -20.69 17.09 -1.50
C CYS A 328 -21.45 16.02 -0.71
N ALA A 329 -22.08 15.06 -1.39
CA ALA A 329 -22.82 13.98 -0.75
C ALA A 329 -21.91 13.13 0.16
N ASN A 330 -20.69 12.82 -0.30
CA ASN A 330 -19.69 12.11 0.52
C ASN A 330 -19.34 12.91 1.79
N ALA A 331 -19.07 14.21 1.65
CA ALA A 331 -18.77 15.08 2.79
C ALA A 331 -19.91 15.14 3.82
N GLU A 332 -21.14 15.34 3.33
CA GLU A 332 -22.32 15.46 4.17
C GLU A 332 -22.73 14.14 4.83
N GLN A 333 -22.49 13.00 4.16
CA GLN A 333 -22.76 11.67 4.70
C GLN A 333 -21.73 11.27 5.74
N ASP A 334 -20.44 11.45 5.45
CA ASP A 334 -19.36 10.95 6.32
C ASP A 334 -19.14 11.89 7.52
N ILE A 335 -19.38 13.20 7.38
CA ILE A 335 -19.13 14.20 8.44
C ILE A 335 -20.30 15.21 8.52
N PRO A 336 -21.53 14.80 8.89
CA PRO A 336 -22.71 15.67 8.87
C PRO A 336 -22.59 16.89 9.80
N ASP A 337 -22.00 16.72 10.99
CA ASP A 337 -22.07 17.69 12.09
C ASP A 337 -20.79 18.51 12.32
N PHE A 338 -19.73 18.24 11.55
CA PHE A 338 -18.38 18.80 11.74
C PHE A 338 -17.76 18.48 13.13
N ASP A 339 -18.08 17.34 13.73
CA ASP A 339 -17.47 16.95 15.00
C ASP A 339 -16.04 16.42 14.78
N PHE A 340 -15.06 17.31 14.92
CA PHE A 340 -13.65 16.99 14.74
C PHE A 340 -13.16 15.90 15.69
N ASN A 341 -13.55 15.98 16.96
CA ASN A 341 -13.05 15.06 17.98
C ASN A 341 -13.67 13.67 17.79
N GLN A 342 -14.95 13.60 17.37
CA GLN A 342 -15.59 12.34 17.04
C GLN A 342 -14.91 11.65 15.85
N VAL A 343 -14.69 12.36 14.74
CA VAL A 343 -14.05 11.78 13.54
C VAL A 343 -12.65 11.26 13.87
N GLN A 344 -11.87 12.03 14.65
CA GLN A 344 -10.57 11.60 15.14
C GLN A 344 -10.65 10.34 16.02
N ALA A 345 -11.57 10.30 16.98
CA ALA A 345 -11.71 9.19 17.92
C ALA A 345 -12.17 7.90 17.21
N GLU A 346 -13.10 8.00 16.28
CA GLU A 346 -13.55 6.87 15.45
C GLU A 346 -12.41 6.33 14.59
N SER A 347 -11.63 7.20 13.94
CA SER A 347 -10.48 6.76 13.15
C SER A 347 -9.44 6.05 14.02
N ARG A 348 -9.12 6.56 15.22
CA ARG A 348 -8.20 5.87 16.15
C ARG A 348 -8.76 4.53 16.62
N ALA A 349 -10.06 4.43 16.86
CA ALA A 349 -10.69 3.19 17.27
C ALA A 349 -10.59 2.10 16.18
N GLU A 350 -10.82 2.46 14.91
CA GLU A 350 -10.62 1.54 13.78
C GLU A 350 -9.16 1.08 13.67
N TRP A 351 -8.20 2.00 13.83
CA TRP A 351 -6.78 1.64 13.84
C TRP A 351 -6.39 0.72 15.00
N ASN A 352 -6.90 0.97 16.21
CA ASN A 352 -6.64 0.11 17.36
C ASN A 352 -7.23 -1.29 17.18
N GLU A 353 -8.44 -1.38 16.63
CA GLU A 353 -9.07 -2.67 16.37
C GLU A 353 -8.25 -3.48 15.37
N LEU A 354 -7.91 -2.91 14.21
CA LEU A 354 -7.14 -3.59 13.17
C LEU A 354 -5.74 -4.00 13.64
N LEU A 355 -4.96 -3.06 14.17
CA LEU A 355 -3.60 -3.34 14.64
C LEU A 355 -3.59 -4.28 15.84
N GLY A 356 -4.64 -4.24 16.67
CA GLY A 356 -4.80 -5.07 17.86
C GLY A 356 -5.06 -6.54 17.57
N ARG A 357 -5.37 -6.90 16.32
CA ARG A 357 -5.51 -8.30 15.88
C ARG A 357 -4.19 -9.05 15.89
N ILE A 358 -3.05 -8.34 15.89
CA ILE A 358 -1.73 -8.91 16.18
C ILE A 358 -1.19 -8.31 17.48
N GLN A 359 -1.04 -9.17 18.50
CA GLN A 359 -0.51 -8.79 19.81
C GLN A 359 0.90 -9.33 19.99
N VAL A 360 1.76 -8.54 20.63
CA VAL A 360 3.14 -8.92 20.95
C VAL A 360 3.41 -8.73 22.44
N ASP A 361 4.14 -9.64 23.05
CA ASP A 361 4.63 -9.46 24.41
C ASP A 361 5.73 -8.38 24.44
N THR A 362 5.46 -7.31 25.18
CA THR A 362 6.37 -6.16 25.30
C THR A 362 7.35 -6.30 26.48
N GLU A 363 7.21 -7.32 27.32
CA GLU A 363 8.00 -7.49 28.53
C GLU A 363 9.45 -7.89 28.21
N GLY A 364 10.40 -6.98 28.51
CA GLY A 364 11.82 -7.22 28.27
C GLY A 364 12.24 -6.99 26.81
N VAL A 365 11.39 -6.34 26.00
CA VAL A 365 11.67 -5.96 24.61
C VAL A 365 11.88 -4.45 24.53
N PRO A 366 12.89 -3.94 23.79
CA PRO A 366 13.06 -2.50 23.59
C PRO A 366 11.80 -1.85 22.99
N GLU A 367 11.41 -0.69 23.51
CA GLU A 367 10.19 0.02 23.05
C GLU A 367 10.27 0.37 21.56
N ASP A 368 11.46 0.66 21.04
CA ASP A 368 11.67 0.95 19.61
C ASP A 368 11.37 -0.27 18.71
N THR A 369 11.59 -1.50 19.19
CA THR A 369 11.20 -2.71 18.46
C THR A 369 9.67 -2.82 18.36
N VAL A 370 8.96 -2.52 19.44
CA VAL A 370 7.48 -2.51 19.47
C VAL A 370 6.93 -1.39 18.57
N LYS A 371 7.54 -0.21 18.61
CA LYS A 371 7.20 0.92 17.73
C LYS A 371 7.45 0.60 16.26
N LEU A 372 8.59 0.00 15.94
CA LEU A 372 8.89 -0.41 14.57
C LEU A 372 7.86 -1.42 14.08
N PHE A 373 7.51 -2.43 14.89
CA PHE A 373 6.48 -3.41 14.54
C PHE A 373 5.12 -2.78 14.21
N TYR A 374 4.55 -2.02 15.15
CA TYR A 374 3.21 -1.43 14.94
C TYR A 374 3.22 -0.31 13.88
N SER A 375 4.32 0.42 13.71
CA SER A 375 4.45 1.40 12.63
C SER A 375 4.53 0.71 11.27
N SER A 376 5.24 -0.41 11.17
CA SER A 376 5.30 -1.22 9.96
C SER A 376 3.96 -1.83 9.60
N LEU A 377 3.24 -2.39 10.58
CA LEU A 377 1.86 -2.89 10.38
C LEU A 377 0.88 -1.75 10.03
N TYR A 378 1.05 -0.54 10.57
CA TYR A 378 0.22 0.60 10.18
C TYR A 378 0.38 0.95 8.69
N ARG A 379 1.61 0.95 8.18
CA ARG A 379 1.89 1.33 6.78
C ARG A 379 1.28 0.36 5.77
N THR A 380 1.15 -0.93 6.09
CA THR A 380 0.53 -1.95 5.22
C THR A 380 -0.97 -1.76 5.00
N HIS A 381 -1.62 -0.91 5.79
CA HIS A 381 -3.06 -0.62 5.69
C HIS A 381 -3.35 0.82 5.25
N ILE A 382 -2.35 1.55 4.73
CA ILE A 382 -2.59 2.82 4.06
C ILE A 382 -3.05 2.57 2.61
N SER A 383 -2.48 1.55 1.97
CA SER A 383 -2.76 1.11 0.60
C SER A 383 -3.06 -0.40 0.55
N PRO A 384 -3.80 -0.90 -0.46
CA PRO A 384 -4.57 -0.13 -1.45
C PRO A 384 -5.72 0.63 -0.81
N ALA A 385 -6.29 1.60 -1.51
CA ALA A 385 -7.34 2.47 -1.00
C ALA A 385 -8.74 2.01 -1.45
N ASP A 386 -9.70 1.98 -0.53
CA ASP A 386 -11.10 1.66 -0.80
C ASP A 386 -11.81 2.86 -1.45
N TYR A 387 -12.02 2.76 -2.76
CA TYR A 387 -12.71 3.72 -3.61
C TYR A 387 -14.14 3.24 -3.94
N THR A 388 -14.73 2.38 -3.10
CA THR A 388 -16.06 1.82 -3.36
C THR A 388 -17.10 2.94 -3.55
N GLY A 389 -17.77 2.92 -4.71
CA GLY A 389 -18.74 3.93 -5.12
C GLY A 389 -18.14 5.18 -5.78
N GLU A 390 -16.84 5.19 -6.06
CA GLU A 390 -16.10 6.27 -6.73
C GLU A 390 -15.51 5.87 -8.08
N ASN A 391 -15.86 4.70 -8.63
CA ASN A 391 -15.46 4.32 -9.98
C ASN A 391 -16.23 5.13 -11.05
N PRO A 392 -15.55 5.91 -11.91
CA PRO A 392 -16.21 6.69 -12.97
C PRO A 392 -16.44 5.91 -14.27
N HIS A 393 -15.85 4.71 -14.42
CA HIS A 393 -15.77 4.00 -15.70
C HIS A 393 -16.90 3.00 -15.91
N TRP A 394 -17.33 2.31 -14.86
CA TRP A 394 -18.48 1.40 -14.88
C TRP A 394 -19.22 1.40 -13.54
N ILE A 395 -20.46 0.89 -13.56
CA ILE A 395 -21.29 0.77 -12.36
C ILE A 395 -21.23 -0.69 -11.90
N SER A 396 -20.76 -0.92 -10.68
CA SER A 396 -20.72 -2.23 -10.04
C SER A 396 -21.23 -2.17 -8.60
N SER A 397 -21.73 -3.29 -8.11
CA SER A 397 -22.00 -3.50 -6.68
C SER A 397 -20.81 -4.11 -5.93
N GLU A 398 -19.76 -4.48 -6.65
CA GLU A 398 -18.51 -4.95 -6.06
C GLU A 398 -17.75 -3.79 -5.38
N PRO A 399 -16.90 -4.09 -4.37
CA PRO A 399 -15.92 -3.13 -3.90
C PRO A 399 -15.02 -2.64 -5.03
N TYR A 400 -14.52 -1.42 -4.94
CA TYR A 400 -13.55 -0.88 -5.89
C TYR A 400 -12.33 -0.37 -5.13
N TYR A 401 -11.15 -0.92 -5.43
CA TYR A 401 -9.89 -0.52 -4.80
C TYR A 401 -8.94 0.06 -5.83
N ASP A 402 -8.18 1.06 -5.41
CA ASP A 402 -7.17 1.77 -6.20
C ASP A 402 -5.91 2.00 -5.33
N SER A 403 -4.98 2.87 -5.75
CA SER A 403 -3.65 3.00 -5.12
C SER A 403 -2.92 1.64 -5.07
N LEU A 404 -3.13 0.83 -6.11
CA LEU A 404 -2.34 -0.37 -6.39
C LEU A 404 -1.06 0.10 -7.08
N TYR A 405 -0.20 0.83 -6.37
CA TYR A 405 1.00 1.46 -6.91
C TYR A 405 2.10 0.41 -7.13
N CYS A 406 1.74 -0.53 -7.99
CA CYS A 406 2.33 -1.80 -8.37
C CYS A 406 2.18 -2.96 -7.38
N ASN A 407 1.50 -4.01 -7.85
CA ASN A 407 1.38 -5.26 -7.10
C ASN A 407 2.69 -6.03 -7.02
N TRP A 408 3.66 -5.74 -7.89
CA TRP A 408 5.02 -6.33 -7.91
C TRP A 408 5.75 -6.21 -6.57
N ASP A 409 5.49 -5.14 -5.81
CA ASP A 409 6.02 -4.99 -4.46
C ASP A 409 5.18 -5.78 -3.44
N THR A 410 3.88 -5.55 -3.46
CA THR A 410 2.97 -5.92 -2.36
C THR A 410 2.58 -7.40 -2.33
N TYR A 411 2.61 -8.14 -3.44
CA TYR A 411 2.26 -9.58 -3.44
C TYR A 411 3.20 -10.41 -2.54
N ARG A 412 4.43 -9.94 -2.35
CA ARG A 412 5.52 -10.68 -1.69
C ARG A 412 5.22 -10.92 -0.23
N THR A 413 4.79 -9.87 0.48
CA THR A 413 4.60 -9.93 1.93
C THR A 413 3.32 -9.24 2.40
N LEU A 414 2.79 -8.23 1.72
CA LEU A 414 1.63 -7.48 2.23
C LEU A 414 0.38 -8.35 2.33
N TYR A 415 -0.02 -8.99 1.24
CA TYR A 415 -1.23 -9.82 1.24
C TYR A 415 -1.09 -11.10 2.08
N PRO A 416 0.06 -11.79 2.09
CA PRO A 416 0.29 -12.85 3.07
C PRO A 416 0.21 -12.41 4.53
N LEU A 417 0.60 -11.17 4.86
CA LEU A 417 0.43 -10.60 6.20
C LEU A 417 -1.04 -10.32 6.50
N MET A 418 -1.79 -9.78 5.52
CA MET A 418 -3.24 -9.57 5.66
C MET A 418 -3.99 -10.89 5.92
N SER A 419 -3.57 -12.00 5.30
CA SER A 419 -4.13 -13.33 5.61
C SER A 419 -4.09 -13.67 7.10
N LEU A 420 -3.10 -13.16 7.85
CA LEU A 420 -2.92 -13.46 9.28
C LEU A 420 -3.82 -12.66 10.21
N HIS A 421 -4.55 -11.64 9.73
CA HIS A 421 -5.35 -10.78 10.63
C HIS A 421 -6.49 -9.97 9.99
N ASP A 422 -6.51 -9.74 8.67
CA ASP A 422 -7.54 -8.95 7.98
C ASP A 422 -8.10 -9.60 6.69
N PRO A 423 -8.61 -10.84 6.78
CA PRO A 423 -9.08 -11.59 5.61
C PRO A 423 -10.34 -11.00 4.96
N GLU A 424 -11.12 -10.21 5.69
CA GLU A 424 -12.36 -9.61 5.17
C GLU A 424 -12.05 -8.45 4.22
N THR A 425 -11.13 -7.56 4.59
CA THR A 425 -10.62 -6.54 3.67
C THR A 425 -9.88 -7.17 2.51
N PHE A 426 -9.07 -8.21 2.76
CA PHE A 426 -8.38 -8.92 1.69
C PHE A 426 -9.37 -9.51 0.66
N ALA A 427 -10.46 -10.14 1.12
CA ALA A 427 -11.53 -10.62 0.23
C ALA A 427 -12.17 -9.50 -0.59
N ARG A 428 -12.39 -8.31 0.01
CA ARG A 428 -12.92 -7.15 -0.72
C ARG A 428 -11.97 -6.66 -1.81
N ILE A 429 -10.66 -6.64 -1.54
CA ILE A 429 -9.63 -6.28 -2.53
C ILE A 429 -9.65 -7.28 -3.69
N VAL A 430 -9.63 -8.59 -3.40
CA VAL A 430 -9.72 -9.65 -4.42
C VAL A 430 -10.97 -9.50 -5.29
N ARG A 431 -12.12 -9.24 -4.69
CA ARG A 431 -13.37 -8.98 -5.44
C ARG A 431 -13.28 -7.75 -6.33
N GLY A 432 -12.65 -6.68 -5.85
CA GLY A 432 -12.40 -5.48 -6.64
C GLY A 432 -11.46 -5.74 -7.83
N MET A 433 -10.39 -6.52 -7.62
CA MET A 433 -9.50 -6.94 -8.71
C MET A 433 -10.23 -7.77 -9.77
N ILE A 434 -11.10 -8.70 -9.36
CA ILE A 434 -11.93 -9.51 -10.26
C ILE A 434 -12.97 -8.63 -10.99
N ASP A 435 -13.54 -7.61 -10.34
CA ASP A 435 -14.45 -6.65 -10.99
C ASP A 435 -13.71 -5.80 -12.05
N ILE A 436 -12.48 -5.36 -11.75
CA ILE A 436 -11.62 -4.68 -12.74
C ILE A 436 -11.33 -5.62 -13.91
N GLN A 437 -10.92 -6.87 -13.65
CA GLN A 437 -10.66 -7.85 -14.71
C GLN A 437 -11.87 -8.08 -15.61
N ARG A 438 -13.08 -8.17 -15.05
CA ARG A 438 -14.32 -8.35 -15.84
C ARG A 438 -14.60 -7.18 -16.79
N ASN A 439 -14.17 -5.96 -16.44
CA ASN A 439 -14.47 -4.75 -17.21
C ASN A 439 -13.31 -4.29 -18.11
N GLU A 440 -12.06 -4.51 -17.68
CA GLU A 440 -10.84 -4.10 -18.41
C GLU A 440 -10.17 -5.27 -19.16
N GLY A 441 -10.51 -6.51 -18.81
CA GLY A 441 -10.06 -7.75 -19.46
C GLY A 441 -8.98 -8.52 -18.70
N TRP A 442 -8.14 -7.82 -17.92
CA TRP A 442 -7.00 -8.36 -17.18
C TRP A 442 -7.01 -7.87 -15.74
N LEU A 443 -6.32 -8.58 -14.85
CA LEU A 443 -6.16 -8.13 -13.48
C LEU A 443 -5.37 -6.81 -13.43
N PRO A 444 -5.67 -5.92 -12.45
CA PRO A 444 -4.91 -4.69 -12.28
C PRO A 444 -3.51 -4.98 -11.73
N GLU A 445 -2.48 -4.42 -12.34
CA GLU A 445 -1.09 -4.55 -11.88
C GLU A 445 -0.61 -3.27 -11.19
N CYS A 446 -0.45 -2.19 -11.96
CA CYS A 446 -0.15 -0.87 -11.45
C CYS A 446 -1.31 0.07 -11.79
N ARG A 447 -1.87 0.73 -10.77
CA ARG A 447 -2.98 1.67 -10.91
C ARG A 447 -2.94 2.74 -9.84
N GLY A 448 -3.22 3.98 -10.24
CA GLY A 448 -3.41 5.10 -9.34
C GLY A 448 -4.51 6.02 -9.83
N ALA A 449 -5.34 6.52 -8.92
CA ALA A 449 -6.37 7.51 -9.20
C ALA A 449 -7.32 7.13 -10.36
N THR A 450 -7.76 5.87 -10.44
CA THR A 450 -8.63 5.30 -11.49
C THR A 450 -7.97 5.10 -12.86
N ALA A 451 -6.66 5.33 -12.98
CA ALA A 451 -5.89 5.20 -14.22
C ALA A 451 -4.83 4.10 -14.13
N GLN A 452 -4.64 3.36 -15.24
CA GLN A 452 -3.58 2.36 -15.36
C GLN A 452 -2.20 3.02 -15.40
N HIS A 453 -1.25 2.40 -14.71
CA HIS A 453 0.15 2.78 -14.63
C HIS A 453 1.03 1.76 -15.36
N TRP A 454 2.30 2.10 -15.59
CA TRP A 454 3.26 1.18 -16.19
C TRP A 454 3.55 0.01 -15.26
N ILE A 455 3.53 -1.21 -15.79
CA ILE A 455 3.86 -2.41 -15.02
C ILE A 455 5.36 -2.57 -14.80
N GLN A 456 5.71 -3.18 -13.67
CA GLN A 456 7.08 -3.43 -13.24
C GLN A 456 7.59 -4.80 -13.74
N GLY A 457 7.82 -5.78 -12.86
CA GLY A 457 8.49 -7.05 -13.20
C GLY A 457 7.62 -8.10 -13.90
N GLY A 458 6.31 -8.14 -13.64
CA GLY A 458 5.45 -9.22 -14.16
C GLY A 458 3.94 -8.96 -14.03
N SER A 459 3.18 -10.06 -14.01
CA SER A 459 1.74 -10.11 -13.71
C SER A 459 1.62 -10.69 -12.29
N ASN A 460 1.54 -9.78 -11.33
CA ASN A 460 1.71 -10.00 -9.90
C ASN A 460 0.39 -9.85 -9.11
N ALA A 461 -0.74 -9.60 -9.78
CA ALA A 461 -2.07 -9.80 -9.22
C ALA A 461 -2.41 -11.30 -9.07
N ASP A 462 -1.83 -12.16 -9.91
CA ASP A 462 -2.02 -13.62 -9.85
C ASP A 462 -1.65 -14.22 -8.48
N PRO A 463 -0.44 -13.98 -7.92
CA PRO A 463 -0.10 -14.49 -6.59
C PRO A 463 -0.99 -13.92 -5.48
N ILE A 464 -1.57 -12.73 -5.64
CA ILE A 464 -2.49 -12.14 -4.66
C ILE A 464 -3.81 -12.92 -4.63
N LEU A 465 -4.41 -13.17 -5.80
CA LEU A 465 -5.63 -13.97 -5.91
C LEU A 465 -5.41 -15.41 -5.42
N ALA A 466 -4.26 -16.00 -5.77
CA ALA A 466 -3.92 -17.35 -5.34
C ALA A 466 -3.69 -17.44 -3.83
N GLU A 467 -2.99 -16.47 -3.24
CA GLU A 467 -2.77 -16.35 -1.79
C GLU A 467 -4.10 -16.36 -1.03
N PHE A 468 -5.08 -15.57 -1.49
CA PHE A 468 -6.43 -15.58 -0.93
C PHE A 468 -7.08 -16.95 -1.05
N TRP A 469 -7.13 -17.51 -2.28
CA TRP A 469 -7.92 -18.70 -2.55
C TRP A 469 -7.36 -19.94 -1.85
N VAL A 470 -6.03 -20.13 -1.89
CA VAL A 470 -5.36 -21.26 -1.24
C VAL A 470 -5.67 -21.30 0.27
N LYS A 471 -5.71 -20.14 0.93
CA LYS A 471 -5.93 -20.03 2.38
C LYS A 471 -7.40 -19.96 2.80
N PHE A 472 -8.27 -19.41 1.97
CA PHE A 472 -9.65 -19.08 2.36
C PHE A 472 -10.75 -19.71 1.49
N HIS A 473 -10.45 -20.65 0.59
CA HIS A 473 -11.47 -21.31 -0.25
C HIS A 473 -12.65 -21.90 0.56
N ASP A 474 -12.39 -22.52 1.72
CA ASP A 474 -13.44 -23.04 2.61
C ASP A 474 -14.36 -21.96 3.20
N TYR A 475 -13.88 -20.71 3.25
CA TYR A 475 -14.59 -19.53 3.73
C TYR A 475 -15.03 -18.59 2.61
N ALA A 476 -14.77 -18.93 1.34
CA ALA A 476 -15.01 -18.07 0.18
C ALA A 476 -16.48 -17.64 0.07
N LYS A 477 -17.42 -18.52 0.46
CA LYS A 477 -18.85 -18.19 0.51
C LYS A 477 -19.16 -17.09 1.54
N THR A 478 -18.57 -17.15 2.72
CA THR A 478 -18.74 -16.14 3.78
C THR A 478 -18.09 -14.82 3.38
N LEU A 479 -16.94 -14.90 2.71
CA LEU A 479 -16.17 -13.75 2.21
C LEU A 479 -16.69 -13.22 0.86
N ASN A 480 -17.70 -13.87 0.28
CA ASN A 480 -18.34 -13.56 -1.00
C ASN A 480 -17.34 -13.49 -2.19
N VAL A 481 -16.40 -14.42 -2.25
CA VAL A 481 -15.46 -14.58 -3.37
C VAL A 481 -15.88 -15.78 -4.21
N SER A 482 -16.05 -15.56 -5.52
CA SER A 482 -16.40 -16.59 -6.49
C SER A 482 -15.15 -17.30 -6.98
N GLY A 483 -15.07 -18.62 -6.77
CA GLY A 483 -13.93 -19.42 -7.24
C GLY A 483 -13.84 -19.45 -8.76
N ASP A 484 -14.98 -19.52 -9.45
CA ASP A 484 -15.04 -19.50 -10.91
C ASP A 484 -14.56 -18.16 -11.46
N ASP A 485 -15.02 -17.03 -10.90
CA ASP A 485 -14.60 -15.71 -11.38
C ASP A 485 -13.12 -15.44 -11.07
N LEU A 486 -12.65 -15.87 -9.88
CA LEU A 486 -11.24 -15.79 -9.51
C LEU A 486 -10.38 -16.59 -10.49
N TYR A 487 -10.76 -17.84 -10.77
CA TYR A 487 -10.00 -18.69 -11.69
C TYR A 487 -10.02 -18.15 -13.12
N ASN A 488 -11.17 -17.66 -13.59
CA ASN A 488 -11.28 -17.02 -14.91
C ASN A 488 -10.37 -15.79 -15.03
N ALA A 489 -10.25 -15.00 -13.96
CA ALA A 489 -9.35 -13.84 -13.94
C ALA A 489 -7.88 -14.25 -14.07
N LEU A 490 -7.45 -15.28 -13.33
CA LEU A 490 -6.10 -15.87 -13.44
C LEU A 490 -5.82 -16.42 -14.85
N LEU A 491 -6.80 -17.09 -15.46
CA LEU A 491 -6.67 -17.60 -16.81
C LEU A 491 -6.55 -16.48 -17.84
N ALA A 492 -7.20 -15.33 -17.63
CA ALA A 492 -7.10 -14.19 -18.54
C ALA A 492 -5.65 -13.68 -18.62
N ASP A 493 -4.99 -13.49 -17.49
CA ASP A 493 -3.59 -13.04 -17.43
C ASP A 493 -2.62 -14.07 -18.03
N ALA A 494 -2.82 -15.36 -17.73
CA ALA A 494 -1.93 -16.41 -18.20
C ALA A 494 -2.12 -16.80 -19.68
N GLU A 495 -3.34 -16.66 -20.23
CA GLU A 495 -3.68 -17.18 -21.55
C GLU A 495 -3.96 -16.10 -22.61
N LEU A 496 -4.31 -14.87 -22.22
CA LEU A 496 -4.70 -13.82 -23.17
C LEU A 496 -3.66 -12.71 -23.21
N GLN A 497 -3.13 -12.44 -24.41
CA GLN A 497 -2.24 -11.29 -24.61
C GLN A 497 -3.05 -9.99 -24.63
N PRO A 498 -2.69 -8.98 -23.82
CA PRO A 498 -3.33 -7.69 -23.83
C PRO A 498 -2.90 -6.83 -25.03
N PRO A 499 -3.70 -5.80 -25.38
CA PRO A 499 -3.34 -4.84 -26.40
C PRO A 499 -2.11 -3.99 -26.01
N ASP A 500 -1.87 -3.81 -24.72
CA ASP A 500 -0.67 -3.16 -24.19
C ASP A 500 -0.21 -3.89 -22.91
N TRP A 501 0.80 -4.75 -23.00
CA TRP A 501 1.35 -5.43 -21.82
C TRP A 501 2.27 -4.54 -20.99
N ASN A 502 2.46 -3.27 -21.33
CA ASN A 502 3.09 -2.34 -20.41
C ASN A 502 2.12 -1.84 -19.35
N LEU A 503 0.81 -2.08 -19.48
CA LEU A 503 -0.22 -1.56 -18.56
C LEU A 503 -0.98 -2.66 -17.82
N GLN A 504 -0.98 -3.90 -18.33
CA GLN A 504 -1.77 -5.01 -17.79
C GLN A 504 -1.29 -6.35 -18.36
N GLY A 505 -1.63 -7.47 -17.71
CA GLY A 505 -1.43 -8.82 -18.23
C GLY A 505 0.02 -9.16 -18.67
N ARG A 506 0.15 -10.15 -19.57
CA ARG A 506 1.45 -10.72 -19.97
C ARG A 506 1.68 -10.66 -21.48
N GLN A 507 2.93 -10.76 -21.93
CA GLN A 507 3.25 -11.11 -23.32
C GLN A 507 2.97 -12.62 -23.56
N ALA A 508 1.70 -13.01 -23.43
CA ALA A 508 1.26 -14.39 -23.28
C ALA A 508 1.49 -15.24 -24.54
N ASN A 509 1.40 -14.67 -25.74
CA ASN A 509 1.56 -15.45 -26.97
C ASN A 509 3.00 -15.95 -27.11
N THR A 510 3.98 -15.07 -26.90
CA THR A 510 5.42 -15.41 -26.92
C THR A 510 5.77 -16.38 -25.80
N TRP A 511 5.29 -16.10 -24.58
CA TRP A 511 5.48 -16.97 -23.41
C TRP A 511 5.05 -18.42 -23.70
N LYS A 512 3.85 -18.61 -24.25
CA LYS A 512 3.30 -19.94 -24.56
C LYS A 512 3.98 -20.64 -25.73
N LEU A 513 4.52 -19.87 -26.68
CA LEU A 513 5.18 -20.43 -27.86
C LEU A 513 6.61 -20.88 -27.55
N LEU A 514 7.37 -20.07 -26.81
CA LEU A 514 8.80 -20.24 -26.61
C LEU A 514 9.18 -20.72 -25.21
N ASN A 515 8.25 -20.68 -24.25
CA ASN A 515 8.48 -21.00 -22.84
C ASN A 515 9.47 -20.06 -22.13
N TYR A 516 9.70 -18.87 -22.68
CA TYR A 516 10.41 -17.75 -22.05
C TYR A 516 10.10 -16.47 -22.85
N ILE A 517 10.44 -15.31 -22.30
CA ILE A 517 10.42 -14.05 -23.02
C ILE A 517 11.81 -13.83 -23.62
N PRO A 518 11.98 -13.86 -24.95
CA PRO A 518 13.26 -13.62 -25.58
C PRO A 518 13.55 -12.13 -25.76
N HIS A 519 14.83 -11.73 -25.73
CA HIS A 519 15.22 -10.32 -25.84
C HIS A 519 15.15 -9.76 -27.27
N ASP A 520 15.15 -10.60 -28.30
CA ASP A 520 15.22 -10.22 -29.72
C ASP A 520 13.85 -10.14 -30.41
N ILE A 521 12.75 -10.31 -29.66
CA ILE A 521 11.39 -10.17 -30.19
C ILE A 521 10.83 -8.80 -29.84
N VAL A 522 10.59 -8.01 -30.88
CA VAL A 522 9.86 -6.75 -30.80
C VAL A 522 8.43 -6.97 -31.28
N ASP A 523 7.45 -6.58 -30.47
CA ASP A 523 6.03 -6.61 -30.82
C ASP A 523 5.40 -5.27 -30.42
N SER A 524 4.49 -4.76 -31.26
CA SER A 524 3.81 -3.48 -31.10
C SER A 524 2.96 -3.36 -29.83
N ASN A 525 2.59 -4.48 -29.21
CA ASN A 525 1.74 -4.53 -28.02
C ASN A 525 2.51 -4.27 -26.71
N GLY A 526 3.81 -3.94 -26.75
CA GLY A 526 4.49 -3.41 -25.57
C GLY A 526 6.01 -3.36 -25.66
N ALA A 527 6.67 -2.93 -24.58
CA ALA A 527 8.11 -2.68 -24.57
C ALA A 527 8.91 -3.98 -24.61
N ASN A 528 10.05 -3.93 -25.30
CA ASN A 528 11.04 -5.00 -25.35
C ASN A 528 12.08 -4.81 -24.22
N SER A 529 11.66 -4.99 -22.97
CA SER A 529 12.51 -4.87 -21.79
C SER A 529 12.19 -5.94 -20.74
N LYS A 530 13.09 -6.12 -19.76
CA LYS A 530 12.87 -6.92 -18.54
C LYS A 530 12.60 -8.40 -18.80
N GLN A 531 13.12 -8.94 -19.90
CA GLN A 531 12.73 -10.25 -20.43
C GLN A 531 13.10 -11.41 -19.50
N VAL A 532 14.23 -11.32 -18.80
CA VAL A 532 14.63 -12.30 -17.78
C VAL A 532 13.70 -12.20 -16.58
N SER A 533 13.52 -11.00 -16.01
CA SER A 533 12.61 -10.79 -14.87
C SER A 533 11.19 -11.27 -15.18
N ARG A 534 10.61 -10.88 -16.32
CA ARG A 534 9.29 -11.35 -16.77
C ARG A 534 9.22 -12.86 -16.94
N THR A 535 10.29 -13.50 -17.44
CA THR A 535 10.34 -14.98 -17.55
C THR A 535 10.26 -15.65 -16.19
N LEU A 536 11.00 -15.14 -15.19
CA LEU A 536 10.99 -15.68 -13.82
C LEU A 536 9.63 -15.45 -13.15
N GLU A 537 9.07 -14.25 -13.31
CA GLU A 537 7.80 -13.88 -12.68
C GLU A 537 6.59 -14.52 -13.33
N HIS A 538 6.57 -14.70 -14.66
CA HIS A 538 5.53 -15.51 -15.31
C HIS A 538 5.60 -16.97 -14.89
N ALA A 539 6.80 -17.53 -14.66
CA ALA A 539 6.94 -18.89 -14.14
C ALA A 539 6.35 -19.02 -12.74
N PHE A 540 6.59 -18.03 -11.87
CA PHE A 540 5.96 -17.98 -10.55
C PHE A 540 4.43 -17.76 -10.64
N GLY A 541 3.99 -16.89 -11.54
CA GLY A 541 2.56 -16.69 -11.84
C GLY A 541 1.88 -17.98 -12.29
N ASP A 542 2.50 -18.78 -13.16
CA ASP A 542 1.96 -20.08 -13.55
C ASP A 542 1.95 -21.07 -12.36
N PHE A 543 2.96 -21.06 -11.48
CA PHE A 543 2.96 -21.89 -10.27
C PHE A 543 1.75 -21.60 -9.37
N VAL A 544 1.46 -20.33 -9.08
CA VAL A 544 0.35 -19.97 -8.18
C VAL A 544 -1.02 -20.28 -8.80
N ILE A 545 -1.14 -20.21 -10.13
CA ILE A 545 -2.34 -20.68 -10.84
C ILE A 545 -2.51 -22.20 -10.70
N ALA A 546 -1.41 -22.97 -10.73
CA ALA A 546 -1.46 -24.41 -10.47
C ALA A 546 -1.98 -24.72 -9.05
N GLN A 547 -1.63 -23.90 -8.05
CA GLN A 547 -2.13 -24.06 -6.68
C GLN A 547 -3.64 -23.82 -6.60
N VAL A 548 -4.16 -22.78 -7.27
CA VAL A 548 -5.60 -22.53 -7.34
C VAL A 548 -6.33 -23.65 -8.10
N ALA A 549 -5.79 -24.06 -9.26
CA ALA A 549 -6.32 -25.16 -10.06
C ALA A 549 -6.42 -26.45 -9.23
N LYS A 550 -5.43 -26.72 -8.36
CA LYS A 550 -5.42 -27.88 -7.46
C LYS A 550 -6.58 -27.83 -6.47
N VAL A 551 -6.78 -26.69 -5.80
CA VAL A 551 -7.88 -26.50 -4.84
C VAL A 551 -9.25 -26.64 -5.53
N LEU A 552 -9.39 -26.20 -6.77
CA LEU A 552 -10.61 -26.31 -7.56
C LEU A 552 -10.81 -27.68 -8.25
N GLY A 553 -9.82 -28.56 -8.24
CA GLY A 553 -9.88 -29.89 -8.87
C GLY A 553 -9.65 -29.89 -10.39
N HIS A 554 -9.01 -28.87 -10.95
CA HIS A 554 -8.67 -28.77 -12.37
C HIS A 554 -7.35 -29.50 -12.69
N THR A 555 -7.34 -30.83 -12.63
CA THR A 555 -6.12 -31.66 -12.72
C THR A 555 -5.28 -31.46 -13.99
N GLU A 556 -5.91 -31.22 -15.15
CA GLU A 556 -5.18 -30.95 -16.41
C GLU A 556 -4.42 -29.62 -16.33
N ASP A 557 -5.06 -28.58 -15.78
CA ASP A 557 -4.43 -27.28 -15.60
C ASP A 557 -3.34 -27.32 -14.53
N VAL A 558 -3.49 -28.13 -13.46
CA VAL A 558 -2.41 -28.38 -12.50
C VAL A 558 -1.15 -28.88 -13.21
N GLN A 559 -1.29 -29.85 -14.13
CA GLN A 559 -0.16 -30.39 -14.88
C GLN A 559 0.43 -29.33 -15.83
N LYS A 560 -0.42 -28.63 -16.59
CA LYS A 560 -0.01 -27.58 -17.54
C LYS A 560 0.79 -26.48 -16.85
N TYR A 561 0.25 -25.94 -15.77
CA TYR A 561 0.82 -24.78 -15.08
C TYR A 561 2.03 -25.16 -14.22
N ASN A 562 2.07 -26.34 -13.60
CA ASN A 562 3.31 -26.83 -12.97
C ASN A 562 4.43 -27.05 -13.98
N GLN A 563 4.12 -27.52 -15.21
CA GLN A 563 5.13 -27.63 -16.26
C GLN A 563 5.65 -26.24 -16.66
N ARG A 564 4.77 -25.26 -16.90
CA ARG A 564 5.19 -23.89 -17.23
C ARG A 564 5.92 -23.20 -16.08
N ALA A 565 5.61 -23.54 -14.83
CA ALA A 565 6.34 -23.04 -13.68
C ALA A 565 7.84 -23.42 -13.69
N THR A 566 8.25 -24.43 -14.46
CA THR A 566 9.68 -24.79 -14.63
C THR A 566 10.39 -23.96 -15.71
N ASN A 567 9.68 -23.10 -16.44
CA ASN A 567 10.20 -22.35 -17.59
C ASN A 567 11.30 -21.35 -17.24
N TYR A 568 11.47 -20.96 -15.97
CA TYR A 568 12.61 -20.16 -15.52
C TYR A 568 13.96 -20.81 -15.88
N LEU A 569 14.01 -22.15 -15.99
CA LEU A 569 15.19 -22.89 -16.43
C LEU A 569 15.64 -22.52 -17.85
N ASN A 570 14.73 -22.01 -18.69
CA ASN A 570 15.04 -21.64 -20.07
C ASN A 570 15.95 -20.41 -20.16
N VAL A 571 16.07 -19.61 -19.11
CA VAL A 571 16.99 -18.46 -19.07
C VAL A 571 18.18 -18.70 -18.14
N TRP A 572 18.33 -19.91 -17.57
CA TRP A 572 19.48 -20.27 -16.75
C TRP A 572 20.70 -20.62 -17.61
N ASN A 573 21.77 -19.83 -17.49
CA ASN A 573 23.05 -20.11 -18.11
C ASN A 573 24.07 -20.58 -17.05
N PRO A 574 24.43 -21.88 -17.02
CA PRO A 574 25.37 -22.40 -16.03
C PRO A 574 26.81 -21.94 -16.25
N ASN A 575 27.14 -21.31 -17.39
CA ASN A 575 28.51 -20.95 -17.75
C ASN A 575 28.92 -19.53 -17.36
N VAL A 576 27.98 -18.70 -16.89
CA VAL A 576 28.28 -17.33 -16.45
C VAL A 576 28.74 -17.35 -14.99
N SER A 577 29.84 -16.67 -14.69
CA SER A 577 30.34 -16.50 -13.32
C SER A 577 30.50 -15.03 -12.99
N VAL A 578 30.43 -14.68 -11.70
CA VAL A 578 30.78 -13.33 -11.24
C VAL A 578 32.25 -13.07 -11.56
N PRO A 579 32.61 -11.98 -12.26
CA PRO A 579 33.98 -11.74 -12.72
C PRO A 579 35.05 -11.80 -11.61
N ASP A 580 34.74 -11.25 -10.43
CA ASP A 580 35.66 -11.18 -9.30
C ASP A 580 35.51 -12.35 -8.31
N ALA A 581 34.57 -13.28 -8.59
CA ALA A 581 34.30 -14.45 -7.77
C ALA A 581 33.88 -15.65 -8.65
N PRO A 582 34.82 -16.28 -9.38
CA PRO A 582 34.51 -17.31 -10.38
C PRO A 582 33.89 -18.59 -9.79
N ALA A 583 33.99 -18.79 -8.47
CA ALA A 583 33.28 -19.84 -7.75
C ALA A 583 31.76 -19.62 -7.74
N ILE A 584 31.31 -18.36 -7.78
CA ILE A 584 29.90 -18.00 -7.90
C ILE A 584 29.50 -18.11 -9.38
N LYS A 585 29.05 -19.30 -9.76
CA LYS A 585 28.79 -19.71 -11.15
C LYS A 585 27.34 -20.14 -11.39
N GLY A 586 26.79 -19.76 -12.53
CA GLY A 586 25.43 -19.97 -12.95
C GLY A 586 24.57 -18.75 -12.67
N MET A 587 24.01 -18.16 -13.73
CA MET A 587 23.18 -16.96 -13.68
C MET A 587 22.02 -17.08 -14.66
N MET A 588 20.89 -16.46 -14.32
CA MET A 588 19.87 -16.13 -15.30
C MET A 588 20.44 -15.10 -16.28
N GLN A 589 20.13 -15.23 -17.57
CA GLN A 589 20.69 -14.40 -18.64
C GLN A 589 19.68 -14.21 -19.77
N PRO A 590 19.72 -13.07 -20.49
CA PRO A 590 18.88 -12.86 -21.66
C PRO A 590 19.12 -13.94 -22.71
N ARG A 591 18.05 -14.33 -23.41
CA ARG A 591 18.11 -15.39 -24.40
C ARG A 591 17.35 -14.99 -25.66
N SER A 592 17.94 -15.20 -26.82
CA SER A 592 17.30 -14.93 -28.11
C SER A 592 16.26 -16.01 -28.43
N SER A 593 15.35 -15.72 -29.36
CA SER A 593 14.35 -16.63 -29.91
C SER A 593 14.94 -17.88 -30.58
N ASN A 594 16.19 -17.79 -31.07
CA ASN A 594 16.93 -18.93 -31.63
C ASN A 594 17.59 -19.83 -30.56
N GLY A 595 17.46 -19.48 -29.27
CA GLY A 595 17.97 -20.22 -28.14
C GLY A 595 19.38 -19.85 -27.67
N THR A 596 20.06 -18.91 -28.35
CA THR A 596 21.38 -18.38 -27.96
C THR A 596 21.27 -17.48 -26.73
N PHE A 597 22.22 -17.57 -25.82
CA PHE A 597 22.32 -16.66 -24.68
C PHE A 597 23.09 -15.40 -25.05
N ASP A 598 22.54 -14.27 -24.63
CA ASP A 598 23.27 -13.02 -24.53
C ASP A 598 23.87 -12.87 -23.13
N PHE A 599 24.74 -11.87 -22.98
CA PHE A 599 25.49 -11.65 -21.75
C PHE A 599 25.14 -10.32 -21.12
N THR A 600 24.68 -10.39 -19.86
CA THR A 600 24.58 -9.26 -18.94
C THR A 600 25.51 -9.55 -17.76
N ASP A 601 26.44 -8.63 -17.48
CA ASP A 601 27.40 -8.78 -16.37
C ASP A 601 26.64 -9.05 -15.06
N PRO A 602 27.00 -10.09 -14.28
CA PRO A 602 26.33 -10.37 -13.02
C PRO A 602 26.28 -9.22 -12.01
N ARG A 603 27.18 -8.25 -12.15
CA ARG A 603 27.28 -7.04 -11.32
C ARG A 603 26.47 -5.87 -11.85
N HIS A 604 25.91 -5.96 -13.05
CA HIS A 604 25.15 -4.87 -13.66
C HIS A 604 24.03 -4.40 -12.72
N CYS A 605 23.83 -3.10 -12.57
CA CYS A 605 22.87 -2.52 -11.61
C CYS A 605 23.06 -2.94 -10.15
N SER A 606 24.31 -3.14 -9.76
CA SER A 606 24.71 -3.21 -8.35
C SER A 606 25.73 -2.11 -8.05
N ILE A 607 26.10 -1.96 -6.78
CA ILE A 607 27.18 -1.05 -6.38
C ILE A 607 28.53 -1.41 -7.03
N HIS A 608 28.67 -2.64 -7.54
CA HIS A 608 29.85 -3.17 -8.22
C HIS A 608 29.78 -3.08 -9.75
N ASP A 609 28.74 -2.44 -10.29
CA ASP A 609 28.58 -2.26 -11.72
C ASP A 609 29.69 -1.36 -12.28
N PRO A 610 30.58 -1.86 -13.17
CA PRO A 610 31.61 -1.03 -13.79
C PRO A 610 31.04 0.11 -14.65
N GLU A 611 29.83 -0.05 -15.18
CA GLU A 611 29.13 0.95 -16.00
C GLU A 611 28.30 1.93 -15.16
N LYS A 612 28.08 1.61 -13.88
CA LYS A 612 27.21 2.37 -12.97
C LYS A 612 25.82 2.59 -13.56
N ALA A 613 25.27 1.56 -14.21
CA ALA A 613 23.96 1.65 -14.81
C ALA A 613 22.88 1.72 -13.73
N THR A 614 21.73 2.30 -14.12
CA THR A 614 20.52 2.29 -13.30
C THR A 614 19.49 1.42 -14.00
N CYS A 615 18.97 0.39 -13.32
CA CYS A 615 18.02 -0.58 -13.87
C CYS A 615 16.53 -0.18 -13.75
N PHE A 616 16.25 1.11 -13.56
CA PHE A 616 14.87 1.61 -13.53
C PHE A 616 14.17 1.41 -14.87
N LEU A 617 12.84 1.57 -14.87
CA LEU A 617 12.02 1.52 -16.08
C LEU A 617 12.46 2.58 -17.11
N ASP A 618 13.32 2.18 -18.05
CA ASP A 618 13.76 2.98 -19.19
C ASP A 618 13.63 2.17 -20.49
N ALA A 619 13.11 2.80 -21.54
CA ALA A 619 13.01 2.21 -22.88
C ALA A 619 14.38 1.96 -23.52
N ALA A 620 15.44 2.59 -23.01
CA ALA A 620 16.82 2.32 -23.40
C ALA A 620 17.43 1.12 -22.67
N ASN A 621 16.80 0.63 -21.59
CA ASN A 621 17.33 -0.52 -20.86
C ASN A 621 16.98 -1.84 -21.58
N LEU A 622 18.03 -2.55 -22.02
CA LEU A 622 17.97 -3.81 -22.77
C LEU A 622 18.74 -4.95 -22.08
N ASP A 623 19.11 -4.77 -20.81
CA ASP A 623 19.89 -5.74 -20.03
C ASP A 623 19.13 -7.04 -19.66
N GLY A 624 17.80 -7.02 -19.79
CA GLY A 624 16.90 -8.13 -19.50
C GLY A 624 16.34 -8.17 -18.07
N PHE A 625 16.74 -7.27 -17.18
CA PHE A 625 16.38 -7.28 -15.76
C PHE A 625 15.56 -6.04 -15.39
N TYR A 626 14.95 -6.05 -14.20
CA TYR A 626 14.16 -4.94 -13.68
C TYR A 626 14.61 -4.57 -12.28
N GLU A 627 15.23 -3.40 -12.12
CA GLU A 627 15.72 -2.82 -10.85
C GLU A 627 16.77 -3.62 -10.05
N GLY A 628 16.95 -4.91 -10.32
CA GLY A 628 17.94 -5.76 -9.67
C GLY A 628 18.98 -6.35 -10.62
N SER A 629 20.19 -6.54 -10.09
CA SER A 629 21.29 -7.18 -10.82
C SER A 629 21.04 -8.66 -11.14
N PRO A 630 21.73 -9.24 -12.15
CA PRO A 630 21.57 -10.66 -12.46
C PRO A 630 21.93 -11.59 -11.29
N ILE A 631 22.92 -11.25 -10.45
CA ILE A 631 23.25 -12.07 -9.26
C ILE A 631 22.08 -12.12 -8.26
N ILE A 632 21.35 -11.01 -8.11
CA ILE A 632 20.18 -10.89 -7.23
C ILE A 632 18.96 -11.60 -7.84
N TYR A 633 18.57 -11.27 -9.07
CA TYR A 633 17.41 -11.89 -9.72
C TYR A 633 17.58 -13.39 -9.96
N SER A 634 18.82 -13.88 -10.08
CA SER A 634 19.08 -15.32 -10.16
C SER A 634 18.71 -16.08 -8.88
N GLN A 635 18.38 -15.38 -7.79
CA GLN A 635 17.84 -15.97 -6.57
C GLN A 635 16.30 -16.00 -6.53
N TYR A 636 15.63 -15.38 -7.52
CA TYR A 636 14.17 -15.28 -7.56
C TYR A 636 13.52 -16.54 -8.17
N VAL A 637 13.45 -17.62 -7.39
CA VAL A 637 12.68 -18.85 -7.72
C VAL A 637 11.96 -19.38 -6.47
N PRO A 638 11.00 -18.60 -5.90
CA PRO A 638 10.38 -18.92 -4.62
C PRO A 638 9.62 -20.27 -4.61
N HIS A 639 9.02 -20.64 -5.74
CA HIS A 639 8.26 -21.89 -5.87
C HIS A 639 9.12 -23.15 -6.01
N ASP A 640 10.40 -23.01 -6.36
CA ASP A 640 11.29 -24.14 -6.63
C ASP A 640 12.73 -23.92 -6.17
N THR A 641 12.89 -23.37 -4.96
CA THR A 641 14.22 -23.02 -4.42
C THR A 641 15.11 -24.25 -4.21
N ALA A 642 14.57 -25.45 -3.95
CA ALA A 642 15.38 -26.68 -3.91
C ALA A 642 16.07 -26.96 -5.26
N ARG A 643 15.37 -26.73 -6.38
CA ARG A 643 16.00 -26.86 -7.70
C ARG A 643 17.08 -25.81 -7.92
N LEU A 644 16.89 -24.60 -7.39
CA LEU A 644 17.91 -23.55 -7.43
C LEU A 644 19.17 -23.96 -6.65
N VAL A 645 19.02 -24.59 -5.47
CA VAL A 645 20.14 -25.16 -4.70
C VAL A 645 20.94 -26.16 -5.56
N ASP A 646 20.27 -27.07 -6.27
CA ASP A 646 20.93 -28.02 -7.18
C ASP A 646 21.68 -27.31 -8.31
N LEU A 647 21.05 -26.33 -8.97
CA LEU A 647 21.63 -25.58 -10.08
C LEU A 647 22.89 -24.81 -9.67
N GLN A 648 22.96 -24.40 -8.41
CA GLN A 648 24.08 -23.64 -7.84
C GLN A 648 25.17 -24.53 -7.21
N GLY A 649 25.08 -25.85 -7.36
CA GLY A 649 26.13 -26.78 -6.93
C GLY A 649 25.85 -27.50 -5.61
N GLY A 650 24.63 -27.40 -5.08
CA GLY A 650 24.22 -28.03 -3.82
C GLY A 650 24.26 -27.07 -2.63
N ALA A 651 23.90 -27.59 -1.45
CA ALA A 651 23.65 -26.79 -0.25
C ALA A 651 24.83 -25.90 0.16
N ASP A 652 26.06 -26.43 0.16
CA ASP A 652 27.25 -25.67 0.59
C ASP A 652 27.56 -24.52 -0.36
N SER A 653 27.53 -24.75 -1.68
CA SER A 653 27.76 -23.70 -2.70
C SER A 653 26.64 -22.66 -2.72
N PHE A 654 25.40 -23.06 -2.42
CA PHE A 654 24.28 -22.15 -2.27
C PHE A 654 24.46 -21.23 -1.05
N VAL A 655 24.88 -21.79 0.09
CA VAL A 655 25.21 -21.00 1.30
C VAL A 655 26.37 -20.04 1.02
N GLU A 656 27.45 -20.51 0.38
CA GLU A 656 28.59 -19.68 -0.01
C GLU A 656 28.17 -18.53 -0.94
N ARG A 657 27.24 -18.77 -1.87
CA ARG A 657 26.69 -17.72 -2.73
C ARG A 657 25.90 -16.67 -1.93
N LEU A 658 25.02 -17.10 -1.03
CA LEU A 658 24.25 -16.15 -0.21
C LEU A 658 25.19 -15.33 0.68
N ASP A 659 26.16 -15.97 1.33
CA ASP A 659 27.16 -15.26 2.12
C ASP A 659 27.96 -14.27 1.27
N PHE A 660 28.37 -14.64 0.05
CA PHE A 660 29.01 -13.72 -0.89
C PHE A 660 28.13 -12.50 -1.20
N ILE A 661 26.83 -12.71 -1.46
CA ILE A 661 25.87 -11.63 -1.75
C ILE A 661 25.77 -10.65 -0.57
N PHE A 662 25.67 -11.15 0.66
CA PHE A 662 25.57 -10.30 1.86
C PHE A 662 26.89 -9.62 2.23
N GLU A 663 28.01 -10.36 2.20
CA GLU A 663 29.32 -9.87 2.65
C GLU A 663 29.97 -8.89 1.67
N ASN A 664 29.53 -8.88 0.42
CA ASN A 664 30.00 -7.97 -0.61
C ASN A 664 28.92 -6.95 -1.02
N ASP A 665 27.92 -6.68 -0.16
CA ASP A 665 26.94 -5.60 -0.37
C ASP A 665 26.20 -5.68 -1.73
N TYR A 666 25.94 -6.89 -2.23
CA TYR A 666 25.01 -7.07 -3.37
C TYR A 666 23.56 -7.06 -2.92
N PHE A 667 23.27 -7.58 -1.72
CA PHE A 667 21.92 -7.55 -1.14
C PHE A 667 21.49 -6.10 -0.92
N GLU A 668 20.40 -5.70 -1.58
CA GLU A 668 19.80 -4.38 -1.44
C GLU A 668 18.48 -4.49 -0.68
N SER A 669 18.41 -3.83 0.48
CA SER A 669 17.21 -3.84 1.31
C SER A 669 16.08 -2.98 0.75
N THR A 670 16.42 -2.05 -0.14
CA THR A 670 15.46 -1.16 -0.81
C THR A 670 14.82 -1.76 -2.05
N ASP A 671 15.14 -3.01 -2.41
CA ASP A 671 14.67 -3.63 -3.66
C ASP A 671 14.07 -5.01 -3.39
N GLU A 672 12.83 -5.17 -3.82
CA GLU A 672 11.92 -6.26 -3.54
C GLU A 672 12.41 -7.68 -3.93
N PRO A 673 13.18 -7.89 -5.02
CA PRO A 673 13.75 -9.18 -5.37
C PRO A 673 14.71 -9.73 -4.32
N SER A 674 15.36 -8.85 -3.55
CA SER A 674 16.32 -9.23 -2.50
C SER A 674 15.62 -9.73 -1.23
N GLN A 675 14.40 -9.28 -0.95
CA GLN A 675 13.75 -9.41 0.36
C GLN A 675 13.59 -10.87 0.83
N GLN A 676 13.51 -11.86 -0.07
CA GLN A 676 13.43 -13.28 0.34
C GLN A 676 14.77 -13.91 0.78
N MET A 677 15.90 -13.31 0.38
CA MET A 677 17.22 -13.91 0.52
C MET A 677 17.61 -14.28 1.94
N PRO A 678 17.32 -13.47 2.98
CA PRO A 678 17.67 -13.85 4.35
C PRO A 678 17.03 -15.17 4.77
N TYR A 679 15.86 -15.53 4.23
CA TYR A 679 15.20 -16.80 4.55
C TYR A 679 15.63 -17.97 3.64
N MET A 680 16.45 -17.75 2.62
CA MET A 680 16.82 -18.82 1.67
C MET A 680 17.71 -19.91 2.28
N TYR A 681 18.45 -19.64 3.37
CA TYR A 681 19.28 -20.65 4.05
C TYR A 681 18.47 -21.83 4.63
N HIS A 682 17.17 -21.66 4.86
CA HIS A 682 16.27 -22.76 5.24
C HIS A 682 16.30 -23.91 4.22
N TYR A 683 16.37 -23.61 2.91
CA TYR A 683 16.42 -24.62 1.84
C TYR A 683 17.74 -25.40 1.80
N ALA A 684 18.80 -24.86 2.40
CA ALA A 684 20.10 -25.52 2.57
C ALA A 684 20.22 -26.23 3.93
N ASN A 685 19.12 -26.41 4.67
CA ASN A 685 19.09 -26.98 6.03
C ASN A 685 19.89 -26.16 7.08
N ARG A 686 19.96 -24.83 6.91
CA ARG A 686 20.70 -23.90 7.79
C ARG A 686 19.82 -22.75 8.32
N PRO A 687 18.68 -23.03 9.00
CA PRO A 687 17.76 -22.00 9.49
C PRO A 687 18.36 -21.00 10.49
N GLY A 688 19.40 -21.40 11.24
CA GLY A 688 20.10 -20.48 12.14
C GLY A 688 20.76 -19.31 11.40
N LEU A 689 21.30 -19.55 10.20
CA LEU A 689 21.82 -18.47 9.35
C LEU A 689 20.70 -17.53 8.89
N SER A 690 19.52 -18.06 8.56
CA SER A 690 18.38 -17.21 8.22
C SER A 690 17.89 -16.36 9.37
N THR A 691 17.83 -16.93 10.57
CA THR A 691 17.51 -16.18 11.80
C THR A 691 18.51 -15.03 11.99
N GLN A 692 19.81 -15.31 11.86
CA GLN A 692 20.84 -14.27 12.00
C GLN A 692 20.73 -13.20 10.90
N ARG A 693 20.63 -13.60 9.63
CA ARG A 693 20.61 -12.68 8.49
C ARG A 693 19.40 -11.76 8.51
N SER A 694 18.21 -12.28 8.79
CA SER A 694 17.02 -11.44 8.94
C SER A 694 17.17 -10.40 10.05
N ARG A 695 17.82 -10.77 11.18
CA ARG A 695 18.10 -9.83 12.26
C ARG A 695 19.14 -8.78 11.91
N GLN A 696 20.20 -9.17 11.20
CA GLN A 696 21.22 -8.26 10.70
C GLN A 696 20.62 -7.21 9.76
N VAL A 697 19.70 -7.61 8.88
CA VAL A 697 18.97 -6.67 8.00
C VAL A 697 18.15 -5.66 8.81
N ILE A 698 17.36 -6.12 9.80
CA ILE A 698 16.61 -5.20 10.67
C ILE A 698 17.54 -4.23 11.41
N ALA A 699 18.63 -4.72 11.99
CA ALA A 699 19.58 -3.90 12.74
C ALA A 699 20.32 -2.87 11.87
N ARG A 700 20.61 -3.22 10.61
CA ARG A 700 21.36 -2.37 9.67
C ARG A 700 20.49 -1.29 9.04
N ASP A 701 19.30 -1.68 8.57
CA ASP A 701 18.56 -0.88 7.58
C ASP A 701 17.33 -0.17 8.16
N PHE A 702 16.85 -0.58 9.34
CA PHE A 702 15.57 -0.11 9.87
C PHE A 702 15.68 0.49 11.28
N ASN A 703 14.99 1.61 11.50
CA ASN A 703 14.87 2.22 12.83
C ASN A 703 13.61 3.10 12.93
N THR A 704 13.40 3.74 14.09
CA THR A 704 12.21 4.55 14.38
C THR A 704 12.36 6.05 14.03
N SER A 705 13.44 6.44 13.35
CA SER A 705 13.68 7.84 12.96
C SER A 705 12.93 8.22 11.67
N VAL A 706 12.95 9.52 11.33
CA VAL A 706 12.34 10.04 10.10
C VAL A 706 13.00 9.54 8.81
N PHE A 707 14.20 8.95 8.89
CA PHE A 707 14.91 8.29 7.81
C PHE A 707 15.10 6.79 8.11
N GLY A 708 14.22 6.22 8.94
CA GLY A 708 14.32 4.85 9.42
C GLY A 708 13.97 3.76 8.40
N LEU A 709 13.80 4.14 7.14
CA LEU A 709 13.61 3.25 6.00
C LEU A 709 14.80 3.43 5.04
N PRO A 710 15.33 2.35 4.45
CA PRO A 710 16.48 2.43 3.57
C PRO A 710 16.13 3.01 2.17
N GLY A 711 14.87 2.89 1.75
CA GLY A 711 14.33 3.34 0.47
C GLY A 711 12.82 3.54 0.54
N ASN A 712 12.15 3.58 -0.61
CA ASN A 712 10.68 3.69 -0.71
C ASN A 712 9.97 2.66 0.19
N ASP A 713 8.83 3.02 0.78
CA ASP A 713 7.98 2.05 1.51
C ASP A 713 7.10 1.20 0.59
N ASP A 714 7.00 1.59 -0.69
CA ASP A 714 6.29 0.93 -1.80
C ASP A 714 4.89 0.43 -1.41
N SER A 715 4.03 1.39 -1.07
CA SER A 715 2.64 1.12 -0.65
C SER A 715 2.52 0.17 0.55
N GLY A 716 3.55 0.14 1.40
CA GLY A 716 3.60 -0.70 2.60
C GLY A 716 4.28 -2.05 2.39
N ALA A 717 4.83 -2.35 1.20
CA ALA A 717 5.57 -3.60 0.96
C ALA A 717 6.76 -3.74 1.91
N MET A 718 7.53 -2.66 2.12
CA MET A 718 8.66 -2.68 3.06
C MET A 718 8.18 -2.73 4.52
N GLY A 719 7.04 -2.12 4.82
CA GLY A 719 6.33 -2.29 6.09
C GLY A 719 5.98 -3.75 6.38
N SER A 720 5.34 -4.46 5.44
CA SER A 720 4.96 -5.87 5.65
C SER A 720 6.18 -6.78 5.77
N TYR A 721 7.23 -6.50 5.02
CA TYR A 721 8.52 -7.19 5.13
C TYR A 721 9.10 -7.11 6.54
N VAL A 722 9.22 -5.90 7.09
CA VAL A 722 9.70 -5.68 8.47
C VAL A 722 8.79 -6.35 9.49
N ALA A 723 7.47 -6.26 9.32
CA ALA A 723 6.51 -6.89 10.23
C ALA A 723 6.72 -8.42 10.28
N PHE A 724 6.87 -9.07 9.13
CA PHE A 724 7.18 -10.50 9.03
C PHE A 724 8.46 -10.88 9.76
N TYR A 725 9.54 -10.12 9.55
CA TYR A 725 10.83 -10.38 10.21
C TYR A 725 10.74 -10.25 11.73
N LEU A 726 10.00 -9.25 12.21
CA LEU A 726 9.82 -9.03 13.65
C LEU A 726 8.98 -10.12 14.32
N VAL A 727 7.99 -10.70 13.62
CA VAL A 727 7.22 -11.84 14.14
C VAL A 727 7.88 -13.20 13.88
N GLY A 728 9.06 -13.22 13.25
CA GLY A 728 9.83 -14.44 13.01
C GLY A 728 9.26 -15.33 11.92
N LEU A 729 8.59 -14.77 10.93
CA LEU A 729 8.00 -15.51 9.82
C LEU A 729 8.41 -14.90 8.47
N TYR A 730 8.37 -15.69 7.40
CA TYR A 730 8.41 -15.17 6.03
C TYR A 730 7.48 -16.00 5.13
N PRO A 731 6.58 -15.38 4.35
CA PRO A 731 5.61 -16.13 3.57
C PRO A 731 6.23 -16.73 2.30
N LEU A 732 5.67 -17.83 1.84
CA LEU A 732 5.76 -18.22 0.43
C LEU A 732 4.42 -17.91 -0.25
N PRO A 733 4.31 -16.81 -1.03
CA PRO A 733 3.03 -16.34 -1.54
C PRO A 733 2.32 -17.38 -2.43
N GLY A 734 1.00 -17.47 -2.30
CA GLY A 734 0.19 -18.41 -3.08
C GLY A 734 0.32 -19.87 -2.62
N THR A 735 0.84 -20.10 -1.42
CA THR A 735 0.97 -21.43 -0.81
C THR A 735 0.44 -21.44 0.62
N THR A 736 0.46 -22.61 1.28
CA THR A 736 0.09 -22.71 2.70
C THR A 736 1.29 -22.55 3.64
N GLN A 737 2.50 -22.28 3.15
CA GLN A 737 3.72 -22.29 3.97
C GLN A 737 4.17 -20.89 4.40
N PHE A 738 4.68 -20.83 5.63
CA PHE A 738 5.46 -19.71 6.16
C PHE A 738 6.78 -20.25 6.69
N LEU A 739 7.91 -19.77 6.16
CA LEU A 739 9.23 -20.06 6.69
C LEU A 739 9.35 -19.49 8.11
N LEU A 740 9.99 -20.25 9.00
CA LEU A 740 9.97 -20.02 10.43
C LEU A 740 11.35 -19.63 10.96
N SER A 741 11.43 -18.45 11.52
CA SER A 741 12.50 -17.96 12.40
C SER A 741 11.95 -17.82 13.83
N SER A 742 12.70 -17.22 14.74
CA SER A 742 12.16 -16.80 16.04
C SER A 742 11.66 -15.34 16.01
N PRO A 743 10.56 -15.03 16.71
CA PRO A 743 10.10 -13.65 16.85
C PRO A 743 11.08 -12.80 17.66
N TYR A 744 10.99 -11.48 17.49
CA TYR A 744 11.68 -10.48 18.33
C TYR A 744 11.04 -10.33 19.73
N PHE A 745 9.98 -11.09 20.01
CA PHE A 745 9.13 -11.01 21.18
C PHE A 745 9.06 -12.39 21.85
N LYS A 746 8.77 -12.43 23.15
CA LYS A 746 8.54 -13.70 23.87
C LYS A 746 7.34 -14.45 23.33
N GLU A 747 6.29 -13.72 22.94
CA GLU A 747 5.05 -14.28 22.44
C GLU A 747 4.42 -13.33 21.43
N VAL A 748 3.86 -13.88 20.35
CA VAL A 748 3.11 -13.17 19.32
C VAL A 748 1.80 -13.91 19.11
N SER A 749 0.67 -13.20 19.05
CA SER A 749 -0.63 -13.80 18.72
C SER A 749 -1.29 -13.17 17.51
N PHE A 750 -1.92 -14.00 16.70
CA PHE A 750 -2.67 -13.63 15.50
C PHE A 750 -4.13 -14.00 15.68
N PHE A 751 -5.01 -13.00 15.78
CA PHE A 751 -6.45 -13.20 15.75
C PHE A 751 -6.98 -13.02 14.33
N ILE A 752 -7.63 -14.06 13.81
CA ILE A 752 -8.21 -14.05 12.46
C ILE A 752 -9.74 -14.03 12.59
N PRO A 753 -10.41 -12.88 12.34
CA PRO A 753 -11.84 -12.70 12.62
C PRO A 753 -12.76 -13.73 11.95
N VAL A 754 -12.54 -14.02 10.66
CA VAL A 754 -13.39 -14.96 9.90
C VAL A 754 -13.31 -16.40 10.43
N LEU A 755 -12.18 -16.77 11.03
CA LEU A 755 -11.98 -18.08 11.65
C LEU A 755 -12.47 -18.08 13.10
N ASN A 756 -12.54 -16.90 13.72
CA ASN A 756 -12.73 -16.70 15.15
C ASN A 756 -11.71 -17.53 15.97
N LYS A 757 -10.45 -17.43 15.56
CA LYS A 757 -9.33 -18.18 16.14
C LYS A 757 -8.16 -17.25 16.43
N THR A 758 -7.47 -17.56 17.53
CA THR A 758 -6.20 -16.94 17.90
C THR A 758 -5.12 -18.00 17.85
N THR A 759 -4.06 -17.76 17.09
CA THR A 759 -2.85 -18.57 17.10
C THR A 759 -1.77 -17.85 17.88
N ILE A 760 -1.03 -18.58 18.70
CA ILE A 760 0.01 -18.01 19.58
C ILE A 760 1.34 -18.68 19.28
N ILE A 761 2.38 -17.89 18.98
CA ILE A 761 3.75 -18.36 18.82
C ILE A 761 4.55 -17.93 20.06
N LYS A 762 5.17 -18.89 20.75
CA LYS A 762 5.95 -18.69 21.99
C LYS A 762 7.42 -19.00 21.76
N ALA A 763 8.28 -18.08 22.15
CA ALA A 763 9.73 -18.20 22.09
C ALA A 763 10.29 -18.60 23.46
N ASN A 764 10.29 -19.90 23.75
CA ASN A 764 10.79 -20.46 25.00
C ASN A 764 12.32 -20.30 25.08
N GLY A 765 12.81 -19.73 26.19
CA GLY A 765 14.23 -19.41 26.36
C GLY A 765 14.64 -18.04 25.79
N PHE A 766 13.70 -17.19 25.36
CA PHE A 766 13.98 -15.84 24.90
C PHE A 766 14.56 -14.95 26.02
N VAL A 767 15.75 -14.39 25.79
CA VAL A 767 16.46 -13.50 26.74
C VAL A 767 16.74 -12.11 26.17
N GLY A 768 16.18 -11.79 25.00
CA GLY A 768 16.41 -10.54 24.27
C GLY A 768 17.07 -10.77 22.90
N ASN A 769 17.01 -9.74 22.05
CA ASN A 769 17.60 -9.77 20.71
C ASN A 769 19.04 -9.22 20.75
N PRO A 770 19.99 -9.80 19.98
CA PRO A 770 21.31 -9.21 19.79
C PRO A 770 21.20 -7.85 19.07
N GLU A 771 21.98 -6.86 19.49
CA GLU A 771 21.91 -5.47 18.99
C GLU A 771 22.25 -5.37 17.49
N ASP A 772 23.25 -6.12 17.02
CA ASP A 772 23.69 -6.16 15.62
C ASP A 772 23.07 -7.32 14.83
N GLY A 773 22.15 -8.07 15.45
CA GLY A 773 21.56 -9.26 14.86
C GLY A 773 22.42 -10.53 14.90
N THR A 774 23.61 -10.51 15.49
CA THR A 774 24.57 -11.64 15.46
C THR A 774 24.51 -12.50 16.74
N GLY A 775 24.36 -13.82 16.60
CA GLY A 775 24.36 -14.76 17.72
C GLY A 775 23.14 -14.64 18.66
N GLY A 776 23.35 -14.92 19.95
CA GLY A 776 22.30 -14.88 20.98
C GLY A 776 21.41 -16.13 21.03
N THR A 777 20.57 -16.23 22.06
CA THR A 777 19.61 -17.34 22.23
C THR A 777 18.33 -17.06 21.42
N VAL A 778 18.47 -17.09 20.09
CA VAL A 778 17.40 -16.78 19.14
C VAL A 778 17.19 -17.89 18.11
N PHE A 779 18.02 -18.92 18.08
CA PHE A 779 17.92 -19.96 17.04
C PHE A 779 16.89 -21.01 17.42
N VAL A 780 16.00 -21.37 16.49
CA VAL A 780 14.93 -22.35 16.74
C VAL A 780 15.51 -23.77 16.72
N LYS A 781 15.57 -24.40 17.90
CA LYS A 781 16.07 -25.77 18.08
C LYS A 781 15.01 -26.82 17.78
N SER A 782 13.78 -26.59 18.23
CA SER A 782 12.66 -27.50 18.00
C SER A 782 11.33 -26.78 18.06
N VAL A 783 10.38 -27.24 17.25
CA VAL A 783 9.01 -26.70 17.21
C VAL A 783 8.02 -27.73 17.72
N ARG A 784 7.09 -27.29 18.56
CA ARG A 784 5.89 -28.06 18.92
C ARG A 784 4.64 -27.29 18.56
N VAL A 785 3.64 -27.98 18.04
CA VAL A 785 2.31 -27.42 17.78
C VAL A 785 1.31 -28.16 18.66
N ASN A 786 0.62 -27.43 19.53
CA ASN A 786 -0.30 -27.98 20.53
C ASN A 786 0.33 -29.09 21.39
N GLY A 787 1.61 -28.93 21.74
CA GLY A 787 2.39 -29.86 22.58
C GLY A 787 3.06 -31.02 21.81
N GLU A 788 2.65 -31.27 20.56
CA GLU A 788 3.21 -32.34 19.73
C GLU A 788 4.41 -31.86 18.92
N VAL A 789 5.42 -32.71 18.74
CA VAL A 789 6.59 -32.39 17.91
C VAL A 789 6.13 -32.12 16.48
N TYR A 790 6.50 -30.96 15.95
CA TYR A 790 6.13 -30.60 14.58
C TYR A 790 7.07 -31.23 13.56
N LYS A 791 6.57 -31.45 12.34
CA LYS A 791 7.32 -32.14 11.26
C LYS A 791 8.53 -31.37 10.73
N SER A 792 8.63 -30.08 11.01
CA SER A 792 9.70 -29.19 10.56
C SER A 792 10.02 -28.14 11.62
N ASN A 793 11.29 -27.76 11.71
CA ASN A 793 11.72 -26.57 12.45
C ASN A 793 11.82 -25.32 11.56
N CYS A 794 11.61 -25.45 10.25
CA CYS A 794 11.91 -24.45 9.23
C CYS A 794 10.68 -23.78 8.62
N TYR A 795 9.48 -24.35 8.79
CA TYR A 795 8.25 -23.74 8.32
C TYR A 795 7.03 -24.17 9.14
N LEU A 796 5.98 -23.36 9.07
CA LEU A 796 4.63 -23.67 9.55
C LEU A 796 3.68 -23.75 8.36
N ASP A 797 2.65 -24.59 8.48
CA ASP A 797 1.56 -24.64 7.50
C ASP A 797 0.37 -23.81 7.96
N TRP A 798 -0.45 -23.39 7.00
CA TRP A 798 -1.66 -22.59 7.23
C TRP A 798 -2.62 -23.23 8.24
N ASP A 799 -2.68 -24.56 8.32
CA ASP A 799 -3.50 -25.29 9.28
C ASP A 799 -3.21 -24.93 10.74
N VAL A 800 -1.99 -24.48 11.05
CA VAL A 800 -1.63 -23.96 12.37
C VAL A 800 -2.54 -22.78 12.75
N PHE A 801 -2.79 -21.90 11.78
CA PHE A 801 -3.61 -20.70 11.93
C PHE A 801 -5.10 -21.01 11.89
N VAL A 802 -5.52 -21.92 11.02
CA VAL A 802 -6.91 -22.42 10.93
C VAL A 802 -7.38 -23.02 12.25
N ASN A 803 -6.51 -23.73 12.95
CA ASN A 803 -6.85 -24.39 14.20
C ASN A 803 -6.82 -23.46 15.42
N GLY A 804 -6.18 -22.28 15.33
CA GLY A 804 -5.90 -21.42 16.49
C GLY A 804 -4.89 -22.06 17.44
N SER A 805 -3.76 -22.50 16.90
CA SER A 805 -2.81 -23.36 17.62
C SER A 805 -1.89 -22.59 18.56
N ILE A 806 -1.32 -23.31 19.53
CA ILE A 806 -0.14 -22.84 20.28
C ILE A 806 1.10 -23.45 19.63
N VAL A 807 2.04 -22.60 19.21
CA VAL A 807 3.32 -22.97 18.61
C VAL A 807 4.43 -22.66 19.62
N ASP A 808 5.02 -23.68 20.20
CA ASP A 808 6.14 -23.56 21.13
C ASP A 808 7.47 -23.73 20.38
N LEU A 809 8.27 -22.67 20.35
CA LEU A 809 9.64 -22.65 19.82
C LEU A 809 10.61 -22.79 20.99
N GLU A 810 11.42 -23.86 21.00
CA GLU A 810 12.56 -23.96 21.93
C GLU A 810 13.76 -23.23 21.31
N LEU A 811 14.25 -22.19 21.99
CA LEU A 811 15.39 -21.42 21.50
C LEU A 811 16.72 -21.93 22.04
N THR A 812 17.78 -21.74 21.25
CA THR A 812 19.17 -22.08 21.57
C THR A 812 20.12 -21.00 21.04
N ASP A 813 21.37 -21.01 21.51
CA ASP A 813 22.47 -20.17 21.01
C ASP A 813 23.32 -20.85 19.92
N ASP A 814 22.95 -22.07 19.52
CA ASP A 814 23.59 -22.81 18.45
C ASP A 814 23.02 -22.41 17.08
N ILE A 815 23.84 -21.70 16.30
CA ILE A 815 23.51 -21.30 14.93
C ILE A 815 23.41 -22.49 13.96
N ASN A 816 23.94 -23.66 14.31
CA ASN A 816 23.96 -24.84 13.45
C ASN A 816 22.73 -25.75 13.59
N VAL A 817 21.64 -25.23 14.18
CA VAL A 817 20.33 -25.89 14.15
C VAL A 817 19.92 -26.24 12.71
N THR A 818 19.18 -27.35 12.59
CA THR A 818 18.70 -27.89 11.31
C THR A 818 17.17 -27.83 11.25
N CYS A 819 16.61 -28.04 10.06
CA CYS A 819 15.18 -28.12 9.84
C CYS A 819 14.50 -29.34 10.49
N GLY A 820 15.27 -30.27 11.06
CA GLY A 820 14.84 -31.57 11.55
C GLY A 820 15.31 -32.72 10.66
N ASP A 821 15.09 -33.96 11.11
CA ASP A 821 15.64 -35.18 10.49
C ASP A 821 14.65 -35.91 9.55
N GLY A 822 13.40 -35.43 9.47
CA GLY A 822 12.33 -36.06 8.71
C GLY A 822 12.32 -35.70 7.21
N PRO A 823 11.66 -36.49 6.36
CA PRO A 823 11.54 -36.21 4.92
C PRO A 823 10.74 -34.94 4.60
N GLN A 824 10.01 -34.40 5.58
CA GLN A 824 9.23 -33.15 5.49
C GLN A 824 9.87 -31.98 6.25
N ALA A 825 11.13 -32.14 6.69
CA ALA A 825 11.84 -31.14 7.47
C ALA A 825 12.14 -29.89 6.65
N LEU A 826 12.68 -30.04 5.45
CA LEU A 826 12.97 -28.91 4.57
C LEU A 826 11.69 -28.24 4.05
N PRO A 827 11.70 -26.92 3.79
CA PRO A 827 10.59 -26.26 3.13
C PRO A 827 10.30 -26.91 1.76
N PRO A 828 9.01 -26.98 1.35
CA PRO A 828 8.64 -27.61 0.09
C PRO A 828 9.24 -26.88 -1.12
N SER A 829 9.37 -27.59 -2.23
CA SER A 829 9.73 -27.04 -3.53
C SER A 829 9.12 -27.90 -4.62
N LEU A 830 8.74 -27.30 -5.76
CA LEU A 830 8.05 -28.00 -6.83
C LEU A 830 8.83 -29.24 -7.32
N SER A 831 10.14 -29.12 -7.53
CA SER A 831 11.02 -30.21 -7.96
C SER A 831 11.15 -31.38 -6.99
N THR A 832 10.85 -31.14 -5.71
CA THR A 832 10.90 -32.18 -4.65
C THR A 832 9.54 -32.86 -4.44
N GLY A 833 8.54 -32.53 -5.25
CA GLY A 833 7.16 -32.97 -5.04
C GLY A 833 6.45 -32.21 -3.93
N GLY A 834 6.97 -31.05 -3.52
CA GLY A 834 6.31 -30.14 -2.59
C GLY A 834 4.99 -29.61 -3.16
N TYR A 835 4.14 -29.07 -2.29
CA TYR A 835 2.81 -28.52 -2.64
C TYR A 835 1.85 -29.53 -3.28
N SER A 836 2.17 -30.83 -3.27
CA SER A 836 1.36 -31.92 -3.85
C SER A 836 0.17 -32.33 -3.00
#